data_AF-A0A8H5BXN0-F1
#
_entry.id   AF-A0A8H5BXN0-F1
#
_cell.length_a   1.000
_cell.length_b   1.000
_cell.length_c   1.000
_cell.angle_alpha   90.00
_cell.angle_beta   90.00
_cell.angle_gamma   90.00
#
_symmetry.space_group_name_H-M   'P 1'
#
loop_
_entity.id
_entity.type
_entity.pdbx_description
1 polymer ?
#
loop_
_entity_poly.entity_id
_entity_poly.type
_entity_poly.pdbx_seq_one_letter_code
_entity_poly.pdbx_strand_id
1 'polypeptide(L)'
;MYDNPQLYPQMFPWLFPYGLGGIGMPRLRGLVGETVQKRWLLMYHDKRFQTDTRFIIVAFNHDQLKAGSTGSRITAKRGNFLDVARKMKGINPDTLKMIAGKLQDGEQFKPSTDEEKACFDVMDQVNHVGGSIHGSLASKKNMRSEVWSLINFRGAPSWFITISPVDNKHPLCIYWADKVITFSPDLREYNDRARLVAKNPVAGARFFKYLVDLFIKHVLRWKQGDGKPGIYGNTAAYFGTVEQQGRMTLHLHMLVWVAGAWRPQDIKDRLMSGDSAFVRDLIAYLESCQVGEFSTGTMADMVEKHGPNAPVKSVDPTQCLPIPPPKCTCPALGMSSCDCQECSSLRAWLDQYNDRVDSVVYGSNVHTCFLRRNVVVNGVHTHHISGKGCINKDGVCTARFPRPIIEISYVDEKGTLHLKKMEARINTITPTTAYCMGCNTDTTPLCSGTAIKESAGYIVDYVVKMGLKTYQIFSSIYDVFGKNTDIWEESKSDADAARRLVLKMANSLTSKIEIGGPMAALYLLGHPDRYSSHSFLPFYWRPYAMDVLKEWEMAAERFDDRERNESAPSQSSFNVRTADLGDEEKDSESEDSDDGESGDEEDDVMISRNNGNFVSRSNMDDYKMRPAALSSVCLYDYVQCSVRKHLSVLKKGRSPYYLYDEAHPLHASHGVVFDISRKDGIVPNFIGPYLPRKDSEDRDYYCCVMLTLFSPWRSGLDLKQSSETWCDAFDAYQFSEHHSTIIHNLYIRYECYDARDDYFSQLKLRVAAQKNNETIADATEEDAEC
;
A
#
# COMPACT_ATOMS: atom_id res chain seq x y z
N MET A 1 17.70 29.04 -2.50
CA MET A 1 16.26 28.84 -2.26
C MET A 1 15.98 28.27 -0.87
N TYR A 2 16.68 27.20 -0.45
CA TYR A 2 16.29 26.39 0.72
C TYR A 2 16.62 26.95 2.12
N ASP A 3 17.57 27.88 2.24
CA ASP A 3 17.94 28.56 3.50
C ASP A 3 17.72 30.08 3.38
N ASN A 4 16.57 30.49 2.84
CA ASN A 4 16.20 31.91 2.76
C ASN A 4 14.98 32.20 3.66
N PRO A 5 15.19 32.70 4.89
CA PRO A 5 14.10 33.06 5.81
C PRO A 5 13.16 34.15 5.28
N GLN A 6 13.61 34.93 4.29
CA GLN A 6 12.85 36.01 3.67
C GLN A 6 12.04 35.54 2.46
N LEU A 7 12.19 34.28 2.02
CA LEU A 7 11.48 33.76 0.85
C LEU A 7 9.95 33.90 0.99
N TYR A 8 9.37 33.41 2.08
CA TYR A 8 7.92 33.48 2.29
C TYR A 8 7.42 34.92 2.54
N PRO A 9 8.07 35.74 3.38
CA PRO A 9 7.67 37.12 3.52
C PRO A 9 7.73 37.94 2.22
N GLN A 10 8.72 37.69 1.36
CA GLN A 10 8.84 38.35 0.06
C GLN A 10 7.80 37.85 -0.95
N MET A 11 7.49 36.54 -0.95
CA MET A 11 6.47 35.96 -1.84
C MET A 11 5.04 36.32 -1.44
N PHE A 12 4.79 36.49 -0.14
CA PHE A 12 3.47 36.72 0.44
C PHE A 12 3.46 37.92 1.40
N PRO A 13 3.77 39.14 0.94
CA PRO A 13 3.83 40.32 1.81
C PRO A 13 2.49 40.59 2.52
N TRP A 14 1.36 40.20 1.95
CA TRP A 14 0.05 40.32 2.60
C TRP A 14 -0.18 39.30 3.73
N LEU A 15 0.48 38.14 3.70
CA LEU A 15 0.45 37.17 4.80
C LEU A 15 1.50 37.48 5.88
N PHE A 16 2.56 38.19 5.50
CA PHE A 16 3.67 38.60 6.36
C PHE A 16 3.92 40.12 6.25
N PRO A 17 2.99 40.96 6.74
CA PRO A 17 3.00 42.42 6.51
C PRO A 17 4.25 43.14 7.04
N TYR A 18 4.94 42.54 8.02
CA TYR A 18 6.16 43.11 8.60
C TYR A 18 7.46 42.55 8.01
N GLY A 19 7.41 41.67 7.00
CA GLY A 19 8.61 40.98 6.51
C GLY A 19 9.18 39.96 7.50
N LEU A 20 8.43 39.63 8.55
CA LEU A 20 8.84 38.74 9.66
C LEU A 20 7.94 37.51 9.74
N GLY A 21 8.40 36.48 10.45
CA GLY A 21 7.65 35.23 10.64
C GLY A 21 7.85 34.19 9.54
N GLY A 22 8.79 34.42 8.62
CA GLY A 22 9.14 33.49 7.55
C GLY A 22 9.68 32.15 8.04
N ILE A 23 9.61 31.13 7.19
CA ILE A 23 10.06 29.78 7.53
C ILE A 23 11.58 29.73 7.61
N GLY A 24 12.12 29.13 8.68
CA GLY A 24 13.58 29.00 8.87
C GLY A 24 14.24 30.25 9.47
N MET A 25 13.48 31.15 10.09
CA MET A 25 14.03 32.33 10.78
C MET A 25 15.12 31.97 11.79
N PRO A 26 16.23 32.74 11.86
CA PRO A 26 17.34 32.45 12.79
C PRO A 26 16.89 32.31 14.25
N ARG A 27 15.94 33.15 14.69
CA ARG A 27 15.37 33.11 16.05
C ARG A 27 14.57 31.84 16.37
N LEU A 28 14.08 31.13 15.36
CA LEU A 28 13.31 29.88 15.52
C LEU A 28 14.12 28.63 15.16
N ARG A 29 15.33 28.81 14.61
CA ARG A 29 16.21 27.72 14.19
C ARG A 29 16.57 26.85 15.40
N GLY A 30 16.29 25.56 15.32
CA GLY A 30 16.51 24.60 16.42
C GLY A 30 15.41 24.54 17.48
N LEU A 31 14.52 25.55 17.55
CA LEU A 31 13.38 25.57 18.47
C LEU A 31 12.10 25.00 17.83
N VAL A 32 11.84 25.36 16.58
CA VAL A 32 10.64 24.93 15.84
C VAL A 32 11.07 24.36 14.49
N GLY A 33 10.73 23.10 14.23
CA GLY A 33 10.94 22.50 12.91
C GLY A 33 10.06 23.16 11.85
N GLU A 34 10.55 23.26 10.62
CA GLU A 34 9.82 23.94 9.53
C GLU A 34 8.42 23.37 9.30
N THR A 35 8.26 22.05 9.38
CA THR A 35 6.95 21.38 9.28
C THR A 35 6.01 21.86 10.38
N VAL A 36 6.49 22.00 11.62
CA VAL A 36 5.69 22.50 12.74
C VAL A 36 5.32 23.96 12.51
N GLN A 37 6.25 24.78 12.02
CA GLN A 37 5.98 26.17 11.71
C GLN A 37 4.92 26.32 10.60
N LYS A 38 5.00 25.53 9.52
CA LYS A 38 3.97 25.50 8.46
C LYS A 38 2.59 25.12 9.01
N ARG A 39 2.52 24.10 9.89
CA ARG A 39 1.28 23.71 10.58
C ARG A 39 0.70 24.87 11.39
N TRP A 40 1.54 25.58 12.14
CA TRP A 40 1.09 26.73 12.92
C TRP A 40 0.58 27.88 12.04
N LEU A 41 1.25 28.17 10.91
CA LEU A 41 0.76 29.16 9.95
C LEU A 41 -0.62 28.75 9.40
N LEU A 42 -0.79 27.47 9.03
CA LEU A 42 -2.10 26.96 8.62
C LEU A 42 -3.14 26.95 9.76
N MET A 43 -2.74 26.92 11.03
CA MET A 43 -3.65 27.03 12.18
C MET A 43 -3.77 28.46 12.74
N TYR A 44 -3.28 29.46 12.03
CA TYR A 44 -3.35 30.84 12.49
C TYR A 44 -4.82 31.30 12.62
N HIS A 45 -5.11 32.05 13.68
CA HIS A 45 -6.47 32.31 14.16
C HIS A 45 -7.41 32.93 13.13
N ASP A 46 -6.93 33.85 12.27
CA ASP A 46 -7.72 34.56 11.26
C ASP A 46 -7.92 33.76 9.94
N LYS A 47 -7.35 32.56 9.87
CA LYS A 47 -7.37 31.64 8.71
C LYS A 47 -6.76 32.19 7.42
N ARG A 48 -6.05 33.32 7.45
CA ARG A 48 -5.51 33.96 6.23
C ARG A 48 -4.63 33.04 5.40
N PHE A 49 -3.83 32.20 6.04
CA PHE A 49 -2.97 31.21 5.38
C PHE A 49 -3.74 30.02 4.82
N GLN A 50 -4.89 29.67 5.43
CA GLN A 50 -5.77 28.60 4.94
C GLN A 50 -6.51 29.03 3.68
N THR A 51 -6.88 30.31 3.61
CA THR A 51 -7.71 30.87 2.53
C THR A 51 -6.93 31.48 1.37
N ASP A 52 -5.60 31.60 1.50
CA ASP A 52 -4.75 32.09 0.43
C ASP A 52 -4.68 31.05 -0.71
N THR A 53 -4.92 31.51 -1.94
CA THR A 53 -5.05 30.62 -3.11
C THR A 53 -3.74 29.96 -3.51
N ARG A 54 -2.58 30.47 -3.07
CA ARG A 54 -1.26 30.02 -3.52
C ARG A 54 -0.42 29.45 -2.39
N PHE A 55 -0.59 29.92 -1.16
CA PHE A 55 0.27 29.57 -0.02
C PHE A 55 0.39 28.06 0.18
N ILE A 56 -0.74 27.34 0.17
CA ILE A 56 -0.78 25.88 0.40
C ILE A 56 0.00 25.14 -0.69
N ILE A 57 -0.24 25.47 -1.96
CA ILE A 57 0.43 24.81 -3.09
C ILE A 57 1.93 25.14 -3.11
N VAL A 58 2.30 26.40 -2.88
CA VAL A 58 3.72 26.81 -2.79
C VAL A 58 4.41 26.15 -1.60
N ALA A 59 3.78 26.10 -0.43
CA ALA A 59 4.35 25.49 0.76
C ALA A 59 4.55 23.98 0.59
N PHE A 60 3.58 23.31 -0.06
CA PHE A 60 3.66 21.89 -0.39
C PHE A 60 4.76 21.62 -1.43
N ASN A 61 4.79 22.36 -2.55
CA ASN A 61 5.82 22.20 -3.57
C ASN A 61 7.22 22.46 -3.02
N HIS A 62 7.36 23.42 -2.10
CA HIS A 62 8.63 23.65 -1.42
C HIS A 62 9.05 22.44 -0.56
N ASP A 63 8.13 21.78 0.14
CA ASP A 63 8.44 20.53 0.86
C ASP A 63 8.84 19.40 -0.08
N GLN A 64 8.14 19.23 -1.21
CA GLN A 64 8.46 18.22 -2.22
C GLN A 64 9.87 18.42 -2.79
N LEU A 65 10.22 19.65 -3.17
CA LEU A 65 11.55 19.98 -3.69
C LEU A 65 12.65 19.74 -2.64
N LYS A 66 12.40 20.10 -1.38
CA LYS A 66 13.35 19.89 -0.29
C LYS A 66 13.52 18.40 0.03
N ALA A 67 12.42 17.65 0.04
CA ALA A 67 12.43 16.21 0.22
C ALA A 67 13.22 15.52 -0.89
N GLY A 68 12.93 15.81 -2.17
CA GLY A 68 13.66 15.25 -3.31
C GLY A 68 15.14 15.62 -3.31
N SER A 69 15.49 16.88 -3.01
CA SER A 69 16.88 17.31 -2.90
C SER A 69 17.61 16.56 -1.77
N THR A 70 16.99 16.44 -0.60
CA THR A 70 17.57 15.72 0.54
C THR A 70 17.71 14.23 0.23
N GLY A 71 16.67 13.61 -0.34
CA GLY A 71 16.67 12.22 -0.78
C GLY A 71 17.81 11.94 -1.76
N SER A 72 17.96 12.76 -2.80
CA SER A 72 19.06 12.62 -3.77
C SER A 72 20.45 12.67 -3.13
N ARG A 73 20.64 13.53 -2.11
CA ARG A 73 21.92 13.63 -1.37
C ARG A 73 22.16 12.42 -0.47
N ILE A 74 21.10 11.78 0.01
CA ILE A 74 21.21 10.54 0.81
C ILE A 74 21.56 9.38 -0.12
N THR A 75 20.89 9.26 -1.27
CA THR A 75 21.22 8.24 -2.29
C THR A 75 22.67 8.33 -2.73
N ALA A 76 23.16 9.55 -2.99
CA ALA A 76 24.53 9.77 -3.43
C ALA A 76 25.61 9.44 -2.39
N LYS A 77 25.24 9.15 -1.14
CA LYS A 77 26.15 8.74 -0.06
C LYS A 77 26.21 7.22 0.12
N ARG A 78 25.47 6.45 -0.67
CA ARG A 78 25.52 4.98 -0.65
C ARG A 78 26.85 4.50 -1.24
N GLY A 79 27.38 3.39 -0.73
CA GLY A 79 28.68 2.84 -1.18
C GLY A 79 28.70 2.51 -2.67
N ASN A 80 27.63 1.90 -3.18
CA ASN A 80 27.44 1.51 -4.58
C ASN A 80 27.10 2.67 -5.54
N PHE A 81 26.97 3.91 -5.06
CA PHE A 81 26.48 4.99 -5.91
C PHE A 81 27.46 5.39 -7.01
N LEU A 82 28.76 5.15 -6.83
CA LEU A 82 29.77 5.38 -7.86
C LEU A 82 29.57 4.45 -9.06
N ASP A 83 29.21 3.20 -8.82
CA ASP A 83 28.98 2.20 -9.87
C ASP A 83 27.69 2.52 -10.61
N VAL A 84 26.65 2.90 -9.87
CA VAL A 84 25.41 3.44 -10.43
C VAL A 84 25.69 4.65 -11.33
N ALA A 85 26.53 5.59 -10.89
CA ALA A 85 26.87 6.76 -11.68
C ALA A 85 27.60 6.40 -12.99
N ARG A 86 28.52 5.43 -12.94
CA ARG A 86 29.21 4.89 -14.12
C ARG A 86 28.23 4.23 -15.09
N LYS A 87 27.37 3.34 -14.59
CA LYS A 87 26.31 2.68 -15.40
C LYS A 87 25.40 3.72 -16.05
N MET A 88 24.96 4.73 -15.31
CA MET A 88 24.09 5.81 -15.81
C MET A 88 24.71 6.62 -16.96
N LYS A 89 26.03 6.80 -16.95
CA LYS A 89 26.75 7.53 -18.00
C LYS A 89 26.80 6.75 -19.32
N GLY A 90 26.81 5.42 -19.25
CA GLY A 90 26.84 4.52 -20.41
C GLY A 90 25.47 4.16 -21.00
N ILE A 91 24.36 4.65 -20.42
CA ILE A 91 23.02 4.30 -20.92
C ILE A 91 22.76 4.96 -22.26
N ASN A 92 22.39 4.16 -23.25
CA ASN A 92 21.86 4.63 -24.52
C ASN A 92 20.40 5.10 -24.36
N PRO A 93 20.07 6.39 -24.61
CA PRO A 93 18.71 6.88 -24.53
C PRO A 93 17.72 6.17 -25.47
N ASP A 94 18.16 5.65 -26.61
CA ASP A 94 17.29 4.95 -27.56
C ASP A 94 16.73 3.64 -26.98
N THR A 95 17.49 2.96 -26.10
CA THR A 95 17.02 1.78 -25.38
C THR A 95 15.85 2.13 -24.46
N LEU A 96 15.91 3.28 -23.75
CA LEU A 96 14.79 3.75 -22.92
C LEU A 96 13.53 4.03 -23.75
N LYS A 97 13.69 4.58 -24.96
CA LYS A 97 12.59 4.86 -25.89
C LYS A 97 11.98 3.58 -26.46
N MET A 98 12.82 2.60 -26.82
CA MET A 98 12.37 1.28 -27.25
C MET A 98 11.56 0.57 -26.17
N ILE A 99 12.07 0.53 -24.93
CA ILE A 99 11.38 -0.06 -23.77
C ILE A 99 10.03 0.64 -23.55
N ALA A 100 9.99 1.97 -23.62
CA ALA A 100 8.75 2.73 -23.48
C ALA A 100 7.74 2.39 -24.59
N GLY A 101 8.17 2.24 -25.84
CA GLY A 101 7.34 1.84 -26.97
C GLY A 101 6.71 0.47 -26.77
N LYS A 102 7.54 -0.56 -26.54
CA LYS A 102 7.07 -1.95 -26.29
C LYS A 102 6.06 -2.03 -25.15
N LEU A 103 6.34 -1.34 -24.04
CA LEU A 103 5.42 -1.28 -22.89
C LEU A 103 4.13 -0.49 -23.17
N GLN A 104 4.17 0.48 -24.07
CA GLN A 104 2.98 1.23 -24.49
C GLN A 104 2.05 0.37 -25.36
N ASP A 105 2.63 -0.49 -26.20
CA ASP A 105 1.92 -1.42 -27.08
C ASP A 105 1.35 -2.64 -26.31
N GLY A 106 1.71 -2.77 -25.03
CA GLY A 106 1.16 -3.77 -24.12
C GLY A 106 1.96 -5.07 -24.06
N GLU A 107 3.17 -5.09 -24.60
CA GLU A 107 4.09 -6.24 -24.50
C GLU A 107 4.55 -6.45 -23.05
N GLN A 108 4.66 -7.71 -22.63
CA GLN A 108 5.38 -8.05 -21.40
C GLN A 108 6.87 -7.95 -21.67
N PHE A 109 7.56 -7.09 -20.92
CA PHE A 109 8.97 -6.82 -21.10
C PHE A 109 9.78 -7.34 -19.91
N LYS A 110 10.69 -8.29 -20.17
CA LYS A 110 11.69 -8.77 -19.21
C LYS A 110 13.07 -8.37 -19.76
N PRO A 111 13.88 -7.61 -19.00
CA PRO A 111 15.19 -7.18 -19.49
C PRO A 111 16.09 -8.42 -19.66
N SER A 112 16.68 -8.57 -20.84
CA SER A 112 17.62 -9.65 -21.15
C SER A 112 19.04 -9.12 -21.36
N THR A 113 19.20 -7.96 -21.99
CA THR A 113 20.52 -7.36 -22.22
C THR A 113 20.98 -6.53 -21.02
N ASP A 114 22.30 -6.36 -20.86
CA ASP A 114 22.85 -5.58 -19.75
C ASP A 114 22.47 -4.09 -19.83
N GLU A 115 22.25 -3.59 -21.05
CA GLU A 115 21.76 -2.23 -21.31
C GLU A 115 20.30 -2.06 -20.85
N GLU A 116 19.46 -3.08 -21.08
CA GLU A 116 18.09 -3.10 -20.58
C GLU A 116 18.08 -3.19 -19.06
N LYS A 117 18.88 -4.07 -18.45
CA LYS A 117 19.03 -4.17 -16.99
C LYS A 117 19.45 -2.82 -16.39
N ALA A 118 20.44 -2.15 -16.97
CA ALA A 118 20.89 -0.83 -16.54
C ALA A 118 19.78 0.25 -16.60
N CYS A 119 18.88 0.18 -17.59
CA CYS A 119 17.72 1.07 -17.67
C CYS A 119 16.74 0.85 -16.49
N PHE A 120 16.54 -0.39 -16.07
CA PHE A 120 15.72 -0.73 -14.91
C PHE A 120 16.40 -0.34 -13.59
N ASP A 121 17.73 -0.48 -13.48
CA ASP A 121 18.51 0.01 -12.33
C ASP A 121 18.28 1.51 -12.11
N VAL A 122 18.27 2.31 -13.19
CA VAL A 122 17.97 3.75 -13.10
C VAL A 122 16.57 4.01 -12.57
N MET A 123 15.58 3.25 -13.02
CA MET A 123 14.23 3.37 -12.51
C MET A 123 14.20 3.13 -10.99
N ASP A 124 14.98 2.17 -10.48
CA ASP A 124 15.07 1.90 -9.05
C ASP A 124 15.77 3.02 -8.26
N GLN A 125 16.80 3.66 -8.83
CA GLN A 125 17.39 4.86 -8.24
C GLN A 125 16.41 6.03 -8.17
N VAL A 126 15.60 6.22 -9.22
CA VAL A 126 14.54 7.24 -9.27
C VAL A 126 13.43 6.91 -8.28
N ASN A 127 13.10 5.64 -8.08
CA ASN A 127 12.16 5.22 -7.05
C ASN A 127 12.70 5.49 -5.64
N HIS A 128 14.00 5.24 -5.40
CA HIS A 128 14.63 5.53 -4.10
C HIS A 128 14.59 7.03 -3.77
N VAL A 129 15.03 7.85 -4.74
CA VAL A 129 14.50 9.18 -5.09
C VAL A 129 13.17 9.59 -4.46
N GLY A 130 12.13 9.18 -5.19
CA GLY A 130 10.75 9.50 -4.95
C GLY A 130 10.19 8.96 -3.64
N GLY A 131 10.76 7.90 -3.06
CA GLY A 131 10.25 7.31 -1.81
C GLY A 131 10.23 8.28 -0.64
N SER A 132 11.10 9.30 -0.68
CA SER A 132 11.14 10.40 0.30
C SER A 132 10.14 11.53 0.04
N ILE A 133 9.50 11.55 -1.12
CA ILE A 133 8.59 12.60 -1.61
C ILE A 133 7.14 12.16 -1.36
N HIS A 134 6.36 13.00 -0.69
CA HIS A 134 4.96 12.69 -0.37
C HIS A 134 4.10 12.59 -1.63
N GLY A 135 3.19 11.61 -1.67
CA GLY A 135 2.30 11.39 -2.81
C GLY A 135 3.00 10.90 -4.09
N SER A 136 4.30 10.62 -4.04
CA SER A 136 5.05 10.10 -5.18
C SER A 136 4.65 8.66 -5.54
N LEU A 137 5.04 8.25 -6.76
CA LEU A 137 4.81 6.87 -7.22
C LEU A 137 5.52 5.84 -6.33
N ALA A 138 6.72 6.16 -5.84
CA ALA A 138 7.48 5.29 -4.96
C ALA A 138 6.88 5.20 -3.55
N SER A 139 6.32 6.29 -3.01
CA SER A 139 5.56 6.25 -1.75
C SER A 139 4.35 5.32 -1.87
N LYS A 140 3.66 5.33 -3.01
CA LYS A 140 2.59 4.38 -3.30
C LYS A 140 3.12 2.95 -3.40
N LYS A 141 4.21 2.69 -4.13
CA LYS A 141 4.86 1.36 -4.18
C LYS A 141 5.15 0.82 -2.78
N ASN A 142 5.64 1.67 -1.87
CA ASN A 142 5.90 1.30 -0.47
C ASN A 142 4.60 0.92 0.27
N MET A 143 3.53 1.70 0.15
CA MET A 143 2.24 1.37 0.75
C MET A 143 1.69 0.02 0.26
N ARG A 144 1.87 -0.29 -1.03
CA ARG A 144 1.50 -1.61 -1.59
C ARG A 144 2.27 -2.74 -0.93
N SER A 145 3.57 -2.55 -0.72
CA SER A 145 4.42 -3.50 0.00
C SER A 145 3.96 -3.69 1.45
N GLU A 146 3.59 -2.61 2.13
CA GLU A 146 3.06 -2.64 3.50
C GLU A 146 1.73 -3.41 3.58
N VAL A 147 0.79 -3.16 2.66
CA VAL A 147 -0.49 -3.91 2.59
C VAL A 147 -0.23 -5.41 2.44
N TRP A 148 0.64 -5.78 1.49
CA TRP A 148 0.98 -7.19 1.31
C TRP A 148 1.70 -7.78 2.54
N SER A 149 2.54 -7.01 3.21
CA SER A 149 3.19 -7.48 4.43
C SER A 149 2.17 -7.75 5.54
N LEU A 150 1.12 -6.92 5.63
CA LEU A 150 0.03 -7.15 6.57
C LEU A 150 -0.81 -8.38 6.19
N ILE A 151 -1.03 -8.62 4.89
CA ILE A 151 -1.68 -9.87 4.40
C ILE A 151 -0.83 -11.08 4.77
N ASN A 152 0.47 -11.02 4.56
CA ASN A 152 1.40 -12.10 4.96
C ASN A 152 1.36 -12.35 6.47
N PHE A 153 1.14 -11.30 7.27
CA PHE A 153 1.12 -11.40 8.73
C PHE A 153 -0.23 -11.85 9.32
N ARG A 154 -1.35 -11.35 8.79
CA ARG A 154 -2.72 -11.60 9.32
C ARG A 154 -3.58 -12.50 8.45
N GLY A 155 -3.11 -12.92 7.28
CA GLY A 155 -3.89 -13.64 6.28
C GLY A 155 -4.73 -12.69 5.42
N ALA A 156 -5.72 -13.23 4.72
CA ALA A 156 -6.58 -12.44 3.85
C ALA A 156 -7.49 -11.49 4.66
N PRO A 157 -7.69 -10.24 4.19
CA PRO A 157 -8.62 -9.30 4.83
C PRO A 157 -10.06 -9.81 4.75
N SER A 158 -10.88 -9.45 5.73
CA SER A 158 -12.28 -9.87 5.82
C SER A 158 -13.22 -8.90 5.11
N TRP A 159 -12.90 -7.59 5.13
CA TRP A 159 -13.74 -6.55 4.55
C TRP A 159 -12.92 -5.53 3.76
N PHE A 160 -13.50 -5.07 2.65
CA PHE A 160 -13.09 -3.87 1.94
C PHE A 160 -14.17 -2.80 2.11
N ILE A 161 -13.78 -1.63 2.61
CA ILE A 161 -14.68 -0.53 2.94
C ILE A 161 -14.18 0.74 2.26
N THR A 162 -15.08 1.46 1.60
CA THR A 162 -14.79 2.80 1.09
C THR A 162 -15.65 3.85 1.77
N ILE A 163 -15.07 5.03 2.03
CA ILE A 163 -15.76 6.14 2.70
C ILE A 163 -15.45 7.43 1.94
N SER A 164 -16.49 8.13 1.49
CA SER A 164 -16.37 9.37 0.71
C SER A 164 -16.99 10.57 1.45
N PRO A 165 -16.36 11.11 2.51
CA PRO A 165 -16.90 12.25 3.22
C PRO A 165 -17.23 13.43 2.29
N VAL A 166 -18.44 13.98 2.42
CA VAL A 166 -18.90 15.10 1.59
C VAL A 166 -18.65 16.42 2.32
N ASP A 167 -17.52 17.03 2.00
CA ASP A 167 -17.00 18.25 2.64
C ASP A 167 -17.92 19.49 2.50
N ASN A 168 -18.59 19.65 1.36
CA ASN A 168 -19.46 20.80 1.10
C ASN A 168 -20.91 20.64 1.61
N LYS A 169 -21.28 19.47 2.13
CA LYS A 169 -22.60 19.21 2.72
C LYS A 169 -22.55 19.06 4.24
N HIS A 170 -21.44 18.59 4.80
CA HIS A 170 -21.38 18.28 6.22
C HIS A 170 -21.20 19.54 7.11
N PRO A 171 -22.07 19.79 8.11
CA PRO A 171 -22.02 21.00 8.96
C PRO A 171 -20.67 21.27 9.62
N LEU A 172 -20.01 20.24 10.16
CA LEU A 172 -18.68 20.38 10.77
C LEU A 172 -17.61 20.93 9.79
N CYS A 173 -17.63 20.49 8.54
CA CYS A 173 -16.66 20.96 7.55
C CYS A 173 -16.92 22.43 7.18
N ILE A 174 -18.20 22.78 6.99
CA ILE A 174 -18.60 24.16 6.72
C ILE A 174 -18.21 25.08 7.87
N TYR A 175 -18.47 24.69 9.12
CA TYR A 175 -18.04 25.43 10.29
C TYR A 175 -16.51 25.62 10.35
N TRP A 176 -15.74 24.58 10.07
CA TRP A 176 -14.28 24.70 10.03
C TRP A 176 -13.77 25.55 8.86
N ALA A 177 -14.49 25.59 7.74
CA ALA A 177 -14.17 26.44 6.60
C ALA A 177 -14.51 27.93 6.85
N ASP A 178 -15.60 28.19 7.57
CA ASP A 178 -16.13 29.52 7.88
C ASP A 178 -15.27 30.29 8.90
N LYS A 179 -15.47 31.59 9.11
CA LYS A 179 -14.77 32.41 10.11
C LYS A 179 -15.51 32.52 11.44
N VAL A 180 -16.73 31.98 11.53
CA VAL A 180 -17.54 32.00 12.74
C VAL A 180 -16.91 31.14 13.83
N ILE A 181 -16.85 31.66 15.06
CA ILE A 181 -16.21 31.01 16.22
C ILE A 181 -17.20 30.09 16.97
N THR A 182 -18.49 30.34 16.83
CA THR A 182 -19.55 29.52 17.43
C THR A 182 -20.09 28.52 16.42
N PHE A 183 -20.14 27.24 16.81
CA PHE A 183 -20.72 26.21 15.96
C PHE A 183 -22.25 26.36 15.88
N SER A 184 -22.77 26.40 14.66
CA SER A 184 -24.20 26.18 14.37
C SER A 184 -24.30 25.08 13.29
N PRO A 185 -25.23 24.12 13.45
CA PRO A 185 -25.48 23.10 12.43
C PRO A 185 -26.21 23.65 11.19
N ASP A 186 -26.74 24.87 11.25
CA ASP A 186 -27.48 25.48 10.15
C ASP A 186 -26.56 25.79 8.96
N LEU A 187 -26.96 25.28 7.80
CA LEU A 187 -26.18 25.41 6.58
C LEU A 187 -26.57 26.64 5.77
N ARG A 188 -25.55 27.33 5.25
CA ARG A 188 -25.68 28.38 4.23
C ARG A 188 -26.18 27.79 2.90
N GLU A 189 -26.53 28.65 1.95
CA GLU A 189 -26.89 28.20 0.60
C GLU A 189 -25.77 27.40 -0.08
N TYR A 190 -26.14 26.57 -1.07
CA TYR A 190 -25.21 25.67 -1.75
C TYR A 190 -23.97 26.38 -2.32
N ASN A 191 -24.17 27.49 -3.04
CA ASN A 191 -23.08 28.21 -3.70
C ASN A 191 -22.08 28.78 -2.69
N ASP A 192 -22.55 29.25 -1.53
CA ASP A 192 -21.69 29.78 -0.48
C ASP A 192 -20.88 28.68 0.20
N ARG A 193 -21.51 27.54 0.50
CA ARG A 193 -20.82 26.36 1.06
C ARG A 193 -19.72 25.86 0.12
N ALA A 194 -20.05 25.71 -1.16
CA ALA A 194 -19.08 25.26 -2.17
C ALA A 194 -17.88 26.23 -2.27
N ARG A 195 -18.13 27.54 -2.27
CA ARG A 195 -17.08 28.56 -2.28
C ARG A 195 -16.23 28.56 -1.00
N LEU A 196 -16.84 28.36 0.16
CA LEU A 196 -16.15 28.32 1.45
C LEU A 196 -15.15 27.16 1.50
N VAL A 197 -15.61 25.94 1.16
CA VAL A 197 -14.76 24.75 1.16
C VAL A 197 -13.67 24.83 0.10
N ALA A 198 -14.01 25.28 -1.11
CA ALA A 198 -13.01 25.46 -2.18
C ALA A 198 -11.92 26.47 -1.81
N LYS A 199 -12.28 27.54 -1.08
CA LYS A 199 -11.32 28.53 -0.58
C LYS A 199 -10.51 28.04 0.62
N ASN A 200 -10.98 27.05 1.37
CA ASN A 200 -10.32 26.56 2.57
C ASN A 200 -10.09 25.03 2.52
N PRO A 201 -9.11 24.56 1.73
CA PRO A 201 -8.80 23.13 1.65
C PRO A 201 -8.23 22.55 2.97
N VAL A 202 -7.73 23.39 3.88
CA VAL A 202 -7.31 22.98 5.23
C VAL A 202 -8.50 22.46 6.03
N ALA A 203 -9.67 23.10 5.92
CA ALA A 203 -10.88 22.62 6.57
C ALA A 203 -11.29 21.23 6.07
N GLY A 204 -11.25 20.99 4.74
CA GLY A 204 -11.53 19.69 4.14
C GLY A 204 -10.57 18.59 4.64
N ALA A 205 -9.27 18.88 4.70
CA ALA A 205 -8.26 17.93 5.20
C ALA A 205 -8.48 17.55 6.68
N ARG A 206 -8.79 18.54 7.53
CA ARG A 206 -9.10 18.32 8.94
C ARG A 206 -10.38 17.53 9.13
N PHE A 207 -11.40 17.87 8.35
CA PHE A 207 -12.69 17.18 8.36
C PHE A 207 -12.57 15.72 8.01
N PHE A 208 -11.89 15.43 6.90
CA PHE A 208 -11.62 14.07 6.49
C PHE A 208 -10.88 13.29 7.59
N LYS A 209 -9.78 13.82 8.12
CA LYS A 209 -9.04 13.17 9.20
C LYS A 209 -9.93 12.87 10.42
N TYR A 210 -10.71 13.86 10.84
CA TYR A 210 -11.57 13.71 12.02
C TYR A 210 -12.59 12.58 11.84
N LEU A 211 -13.24 12.50 10.68
CA LEU A 211 -14.19 11.42 10.41
C LEU A 211 -13.53 10.04 10.34
N VAL A 212 -12.35 9.92 9.71
CA VAL A 212 -11.63 8.65 9.66
C VAL A 212 -11.19 8.20 11.05
N ASP A 213 -10.72 9.12 11.90
CA ASP A 213 -10.38 8.81 13.29
C ASP A 213 -11.62 8.31 14.08
N LEU A 214 -12.78 8.94 13.89
CA LEU A 214 -14.03 8.51 14.51
C LEU A 214 -14.48 7.14 14.01
N PHE A 215 -14.35 6.87 12.72
CA PHE A 215 -14.65 5.55 12.15
C PHE A 215 -13.78 4.46 12.79
N ILE A 216 -12.46 4.65 12.82
CA ILE A 216 -11.53 3.69 13.44
C ILE A 216 -11.83 3.49 14.93
N LYS A 217 -12.12 4.58 15.65
CA LYS A 217 -12.37 4.54 17.09
C LYS A 217 -13.71 3.91 17.46
N HIS A 218 -14.79 4.25 16.75
CA HIS A 218 -16.15 3.94 17.17
C HIS A 218 -16.83 2.85 16.33
N VAL A 219 -16.54 2.78 15.02
CA VAL A 219 -17.11 1.75 14.14
C VAL A 219 -16.27 0.47 14.20
N LEU A 220 -14.95 0.58 14.04
CA LEU A 220 -14.04 -0.56 14.16
C LEU A 220 -13.68 -0.90 15.61
N ARG A 221 -13.90 0.05 16.54
CA ARG A 221 -13.57 -0.09 17.97
C ARG A 221 -12.12 -0.53 18.22
N TRP A 222 -11.19 -0.01 17.41
CA TRP A 222 -9.77 -0.34 17.55
C TRP A 222 -9.24 0.06 18.93
N LYS A 223 -8.69 -0.94 19.65
CA LYS A 223 -8.03 -0.79 20.97
C LYS A 223 -8.84 0.03 21.99
N GLN A 224 -10.17 -0.15 22.07
CA GLN A 224 -10.98 0.50 23.11
C GLN A 224 -10.82 -0.13 24.51
N GLY A 225 -10.32 -1.36 24.61
CA GLY A 225 -9.96 -2.00 25.88
C GLY A 225 -11.12 -2.51 26.72
N ASP A 226 -12.35 -2.48 26.21
CA ASP A 226 -13.57 -2.92 26.93
C ASP A 226 -14.13 -4.26 26.45
N GLY A 227 -13.40 -4.98 25.58
CA GLY A 227 -13.76 -6.30 25.08
C GLY A 227 -14.96 -6.34 24.12
N LYS A 228 -15.56 -5.20 23.77
CA LYS A 228 -16.74 -5.15 22.89
C LYS A 228 -16.34 -5.09 21.40
N PRO A 229 -16.95 -5.92 20.53
CA PRO A 229 -16.64 -5.95 19.10
C PRO A 229 -17.14 -4.70 18.38
N GLY A 230 -16.45 -4.33 17.29
CA GLY A 230 -16.91 -3.33 16.34
C GLY A 230 -18.08 -3.84 15.50
N ILE A 231 -18.57 -3.01 14.57
CA ILE A 231 -19.72 -3.36 13.71
C ILE A 231 -19.42 -4.62 12.88
N TYR A 232 -18.19 -4.77 12.41
CA TYR A 232 -17.73 -5.90 11.62
C TYR A 232 -17.17 -7.06 12.46
N GLY A 233 -17.39 -7.05 13.78
CA GLY A 233 -16.74 -7.99 14.71
C GLY A 233 -15.50 -7.41 15.41
N ASN A 234 -14.71 -8.27 16.03
CA ASN A 234 -13.51 -7.85 16.76
C ASN A 234 -12.37 -7.52 15.78
N THR A 235 -12.01 -6.25 15.65
CA THR A 235 -10.99 -5.81 14.68
C THR A 235 -9.58 -6.26 15.08
N ALA A 236 -8.97 -7.14 14.29
CA ALA A 236 -7.59 -7.61 14.48
C ALA A 236 -6.55 -6.72 13.78
N ALA A 237 -6.90 -6.17 12.61
CA ALA A 237 -6.07 -5.22 11.88
C ALA A 237 -6.91 -4.36 10.94
N TYR A 238 -6.37 -3.23 10.54
CA TYR A 238 -6.85 -2.43 9.42
C TYR A 238 -5.69 -1.77 8.68
N PHE A 239 -5.92 -1.48 7.40
CA PHE A 239 -5.05 -0.65 6.57
C PHE A 239 -5.90 0.19 5.62
N GLY A 240 -5.85 1.52 5.79
CA GLY A 240 -6.56 2.51 5.00
C GLY A 240 -5.61 3.38 4.19
N THR A 241 -5.97 3.69 2.96
CA THR A 241 -5.23 4.62 2.08
C THR A 241 -6.11 5.78 1.68
N VAL A 242 -5.52 6.97 1.61
CA VAL A 242 -6.20 8.19 1.21
C VAL A 242 -5.99 8.43 -0.28
N GLU A 243 -7.09 8.54 -1.02
CA GLU A 243 -7.10 8.89 -2.44
C GLU A 243 -7.80 10.23 -2.67
N GLN A 244 -7.55 10.85 -3.81
CA GLN A 244 -8.32 11.97 -4.32
C GLN A 244 -9.32 11.49 -5.37
N GLN A 245 -10.59 11.81 -5.18
CA GLN A 245 -11.63 11.53 -6.19
C GLN A 245 -11.56 12.53 -7.35
N GLY A 246 -12.38 12.31 -8.39
CA GLY A 246 -12.44 13.18 -9.57
C GLY A 246 -12.81 14.66 -9.29
N ARG A 247 -13.35 14.98 -8.11
CA ARG A 247 -13.60 16.35 -7.63
C ARG A 247 -12.48 16.90 -6.74
N MET A 248 -11.36 16.20 -6.65
CA MET A 248 -10.19 16.50 -5.79
C MET A 248 -10.49 16.46 -4.27
N THR A 249 -11.63 15.88 -3.88
CA THR A 249 -12.00 15.58 -2.49
C THR A 249 -11.30 14.32 -2.00
N LEU A 250 -11.09 14.23 -0.68
CA LEU A 250 -10.41 13.09 -0.05
C LEU A 250 -11.37 11.91 0.13
N HIS A 251 -10.85 10.71 -0.13
CA HIS A 251 -11.57 9.45 -0.06
C HIS A 251 -10.71 8.38 0.61
N LEU A 252 -11.35 7.46 1.32
CA LEU A 252 -10.66 6.38 2.03
C LEU A 252 -11.00 5.05 1.39
N HIS A 253 -9.97 4.26 1.07
CA HIS A 253 -10.08 2.83 0.80
C HIS A 253 -9.46 2.07 1.98
N MET A 254 -10.22 1.19 2.64
CA MET A 254 -9.77 0.50 3.85
C MET A 254 -10.01 -1.00 3.79
N LEU A 255 -8.97 -1.75 4.13
CA LEU A 255 -9.03 -3.18 4.41
C LEU A 255 -9.15 -3.41 5.92
N VAL A 256 -9.99 -4.35 6.33
CA VAL A 256 -10.22 -4.70 7.74
C VAL A 256 -10.12 -6.21 7.92
N TRP A 257 -9.41 -6.63 8.97
CA TRP A 257 -9.28 -8.02 9.41
C TRP A 257 -10.07 -8.20 10.70
N VAL A 258 -10.88 -9.26 10.73
CA VAL A 258 -11.64 -9.66 11.91
C VAL A 258 -10.90 -10.80 12.63
N ALA A 259 -10.78 -10.70 13.95
CA ALA A 259 -10.11 -11.71 14.76
C ALA A 259 -10.86 -13.05 14.67
N GLY A 260 -10.11 -14.14 14.46
CA GLY A 260 -10.68 -15.48 14.32
C GLY A 260 -11.41 -15.72 12.99
N ALA A 261 -11.25 -14.84 11.99
CA ALA A 261 -11.77 -15.09 10.66
C ALA A 261 -11.08 -16.32 10.04
N TRP A 262 -11.90 -17.20 9.46
CA TRP A 262 -11.43 -18.37 8.72
C TRP A 262 -10.72 -17.95 7.43
N ARG A 263 -9.82 -18.80 6.93
CA ARG A 263 -9.17 -18.55 5.64
C ARG A 263 -10.20 -18.65 4.52
N PRO A 264 -10.05 -17.91 3.42
CA PRO A 264 -11.00 -17.95 2.30
C PRO A 264 -11.17 -19.34 1.70
N GLN A 265 -10.09 -20.13 1.67
CA GLN A 265 -10.14 -21.52 1.22
C GLN A 265 -10.91 -22.41 2.20
N ASP A 266 -10.68 -22.29 3.51
CA ASP A 266 -11.44 -23.05 4.52
C ASP A 266 -12.93 -22.71 4.48
N ILE A 267 -13.26 -21.44 4.27
CA ILE A 267 -14.65 -21.00 4.09
C ILE A 267 -15.21 -21.70 2.85
N LYS A 268 -14.52 -21.65 1.71
CA LYS A 268 -14.96 -22.32 0.49
C LYS A 268 -15.16 -23.83 0.70
N ASP A 269 -14.21 -24.51 1.32
CA ASP A 269 -14.27 -25.95 1.55
C ASP A 269 -15.47 -26.32 2.44
N ARG A 270 -15.76 -25.52 3.47
CA ARG A 270 -16.94 -25.71 4.32
C ARG A 270 -18.26 -25.36 3.62
N LEU A 271 -18.25 -24.35 2.76
CA LEU A 271 -19.40 -24.04 1.91
C LEU A 271 -19.71 -25.22 0.97
N MET A 272 -18.67 -25.88 0.46
CA MET A 272 -18.77 -27.04 -0.44
C MET A 272 -19.05 -28.36 0.29
N SER A 273 -18.74 -28.47 1.58
CA SER A 273 -18.97 -29.70 2.37
C SER A 273 -20.43 -29.92 2.76
N GLY A 274 -21.33 -29.00 2.43
CA GLY A 274 -22.75 -29.08 2.82
C GLY A 274 -23.01 -28.76 4.30
N ASP A 275 -22.10 -28.05 4.99
CA ASP A 275 -22.28 -27.63 6.39
C ASP A 275 -23.34 -26.53 6.50
N SER A 276 -24.61 -26.94 6.54
CA SER A 276 -25.76 -26.02 6.57
C SER A 276 -25.78 -25.07 7.77
N ALA A 277 -25.21 -25.48 8.92
CA ALA A 277 -25.14 -24.62 10.10
C ALA A 277 -24.14 -23.49 9.86
N PHE A 278 -22.95 -23.81 9.35
CA PHE A 278 -21.95 -22.81 8.98
C PHE A 278 -22.45 -21.83 7.92
N VAL A 279 -23.09 -22.33 6.85
CA VAL A 279 -23.63 -21.46 5.78
C VAL A 279 -24.63 -20.45 6.36
N ARG A 280 -25.59 -20.93 7.16
CA ARG A 280 -26.61 -20.08 7.79
C ARG A 280 -25.98 -19.03 8.69
N ASP A 281 -25.05 -19.42 9.55
CA ASP A 281 -24.45 -18.51 10.54
C ASP A 281 -23.54 -17.48 9.85
N LEU A 282 -22.84 -17.87 8.78
CA LEU A 282 -22.04 -16.94 7.96
C LEU A 282 -22.93 -15.92 7.23
N ILE A 283 -24.03 -16.36 6.61
CA ILE A 283 -25.00 -15.46 5.95
C ILE A 283 -25.58 -14.50 6.99
N ALA A 284 -26.03 -15.00 8.14
CA ALA A 284 -26.60 -14.17 9.21
C ALA A 284 -25.60 -13.10 9.69
N TYR A 285 -24.32 -13.45 9.85
CA TYR A 285 -23.28 -12.49 10.20
C TYR A 285 -23.08 -11.44 9.09
N LEU A 286 -22.98 -11.85 7.83
CA LEU A 286 -22.73 -10.93 6.71
C LEU A 286 -23.91 -9.98 6.47
N GLU A 287 -25.15 -10.48 6.54
CA GLU A 287 -26.37 -9.68 6.43
C GLU A 287 -26.57 -8.75 7.63
N SER A 288 -26.08 -9.12 8.82
CA SER A 288 -26.07 -8.20 9.97
C SER A 288 -25.12 -7.00 9.78
N CYS A 289 -24.10 -7.16 8.93
CA CYS A 289 -23.09 -6.14 8.68
C CYS A 289 -23.39 -5.28 7.43
N GLN A 290 -24.01 -5.86 6.40
CA GLN A 290 -24.27 -5.17 5.15
C GLN A 290 -25.61 -5.53 4.52
N VAL A 291 -26.17 -4.58 3.78
CA VAL A 291 -27.42 -4.75 3.02
C VAL A 291 -27.26 -4.24 1.59
N GLY A 292 -28.00 -4.84 0.67
CA GLY A 292 -28.11 -4.43 -0.73
C GLY A 292 -29.50 -3.93 -1.09
N GLU A 293 -30.24 -3.38 -0.12
CA GLU A 293 -31.63 -2.92 -0.21
C GLU A 293 -31.87 -1.69 0.68
N PHE A 294 -33.03 -1.04 0.50
CA PHE A 294 -33.52 -0.02 1.42
C PHE A 294 -34.24 -0.69 2.61
N SER A 295 -34.21 -0.03 3.77
CA SER A 295 -34.73 -0.56 5.03
C SER A 295 -36.25 -0.40 5.15
N THR A 296 -36.84 0.60 4.48
CA THR A 296 -38.25 1.00 4.61
C THR A 296 -39.10 0.76 3.36
N GLY A 297 -38.50 0.35 2.24
CA GLY A 297 -39.22 0.13 0.98
C GLY A 297 -38.30 -0.20 -0.21
N THR A 298 -38.73 0.18 -1.40
CA THR A 298 -38.03 -0.03 -2.68
C THR A 298 -37.54 1.28 -3.28
N MET A 299 -36.72 1.20 -4.34
CA MET A 299 -36.35 2.37 -5.14
C MET A 299 -37.56 3.16 -5.66
N ALA A 300 -38.65 2.47 -6.01
CA ALA A 300 -39.86 3.14 -6.49
C ALA A 300 -40.49 4.01 -5.38
N ASP A 301 -40.55 3.48 -4.15
CA ASP A 301 -41.04 4.21 -2.98
C ASP A 301 -40.16 5.42 -2.66
N MET A 302 -38.83 5.27 -2.81
CA MET A 302 -37.90 6.39 -2.62
C MET A 302 -38.09 7.49 -3.68
N VAL A 303 -38.32 7.10 -4.95
CA VAL A 303 -38.61 8.04 -6.04
C VAL A 303 -39.96 8.74 -5.82
N GLU A 304 -40.97 8.06 -5.30
CA GLU A 304 -42.25 8.66 -4.94
C GLU A 304 -42.10 9.67 -3.78
N LYS A 305 -41.40 9.26 -2.71
CA LYS A 305 -41.17 10.06 -1.50
C LYS A 305 -40.32 11.31 -1.77
N HIS A 306 -39.26 11.19 -2.57
CA HIS A 306 -38.27 12.25 -2.76
C HIS A 306 -38.33 12.94 -4.14
N GLY A 307 -38.88 12.29 -5.16
CA GLY A 307 -38.88 12.74 -6.56
C GLY A 307 -37.71 12.16 -7.37
N PRO A 308 -37.81 12.09 -8.71
CA PRO A 308 -36.77 11.52 -9.56
C PRO A 308 -35.51 12.37 -9.55
N ASN A 309 -34.37 11.78 -9.17
CA ASN A 309 -33.06 12.47 -9.09
C ASN A 309 -33.05 13.71 -8.16
N ALA A 310 -34.02 13.85 -7.27
CA ALA A 310 -34.19 15.04 -6.46
C ALA A 310 -33.40 14.94 -5.14
N PRO A 311 -32.79 16.04 -4.65
CA PRO A 311 -32.43 16.14 -3.26
C PRO A 311 -33.71 15.96 -2.43
N VAL A 312 -33.64 15.09 -1.41
CA VAL A 312 -34.69 14.80 -0.43
C VAL A 312 -35.52 16.08 -0.17
N LYS A 313 -36.84 16.05 -0.42
CA LYS A 313 -37.74 17.22 -0.23
C LYS A 313 -37.83 17.67 1.24
N SER A 314 -37.45 16.80 2.18
CA SER A 314 -37.16 17.12 3.58
C SER A 314 -35.66 17.35 3.79
N VAL A 315 -35.27 18.00 4.88
CA VAL A 315 -33.87 18.33 5.22
C VAL A 315 -32.89 17.22 4.83
N ASP A 316 -31.97 17.50 3.89
CA ASP A 316 -30.99 16.53 3.38
C ASP A 316 -30.21 15.92 4.56
N PRO A 317 -30.29 14.60 4.81
CA PRO A 317 -29.66 14.01 5.98
C PRO A 317 -28.13 14.07 5.97
N THR A 318 -27.51 14.26 4.79
CA THR A 318 -26.07 14.49 4.64
C THR A 318 -25.66 15.89 5.10
N GLN A 319 -26.65 16.76 5.34
CA GLN A 319 -26.53 18.13 5.83
C GLN A 319 -26.84 18.26 7.33
N CYS A 320 -27.09 17.15 8.02
CA CYS A 320 -27.43 17.14 9.45
C CYS A 320 -26.49 16.22 10.23
N LEU A 321 -26.34 16.48 11.53
CA LEU A 321 -25.66 15.54 12.42
C LEU A 321 -26.57 14.32 12.71
N PRO A 322 -26.02 13.11 12.88
CA PRO A 322 -26.79 11.94 13.31
C PRO A 322 -27.33 12.15 14.73
N ILE A 323 -28.52 11.61 15.01
CA ILE A 323 -29.19 11.71 16.31
C ILE A 323 -28.90 10.43 17.09
N PRO A 324 -28.31 10.49 18.30
CA PRO A 324 -28.03 9.30 19.08
C PRO A 324 -29.34 8.61 19.52
N PRO A 325 -29.34 7.26 19.67
CA PRO A 325 -30.51 6.56 20.19
C PRO A 325 -30.85 7.03 21.61
N PRO A 326 -32.14 7.10 21.96
CA PRO A 326 -32.54 7.35 23.34
C PRO A 326 -32.05 6.20 24.24
N LYS A 327 -31.67 6.51 25.48
CA LYS A 327 -31.34 5.47 26.46
C LYS A 327 -32.61 4.68 26.80
N CYS A 328 -32.53 3.36 26.73
CA CYS A 328 -33.56 2.46 27.19
C CYS A 328 -32.94 1.47 28.17
N THR A 329 -33.48 1.41 29.38
CA THR A 329 -33.03 0.51 30.46
C THR A 329 -34.04 -0.58 30.78
N CYS A 330 -35.10 -0.66 29.96
CA CYS A 330 -36.16 -1.64 30.11
C CYS A 330 -35.60 -3.09 30.09
N PRO A 331 -35.92 -3.94 31.08
CA PRO A 331 -35.49 -5.34 31.09
C PRO A 331 -36.06 -6.17 29.92
N ALA A 332 -37.16 -5.70 29.30
CA ALA A 332 -37.79 -6.34 28.14
C ALA A 332 -37.25 -5.82 26.79
N LEU A 333 -36.08 -5.16 26.79
CA LEU A 333 -35.42 -4.68 25.57
C LEU A 333 -35.21 -5.85 24.58
N GLY A 334 -35.83 -5.77 23.40
CA GLY A 334 -35.77 -6.83 22.38
C GLY A 334 -36.96 -7.80 22.38
N MET A 335 -37.89 -7.71 23.34
CA MET A 335 -39.19 -8.37 23.23
C MET A 335 -40.15 -7.46 22.45
N SER A 336 -40.81 -8.01 21.42
CA SER A 336 -41.70 -7.27 20.51
C SER A 336 -42.93 -6.65 21.19
N SER A 337 -43.21 -6.98 22.45
CA SER A 337 -44.48 -6.68 23.13
C SER A 337 -44.40 -5.69 24.31
N CYS A 338 -43.27 -5.01 24.55
CA CYS A 338 -43.18 -4.05 25.66
C CYS A 338 -43.62 -2.63 25.25
N ASP A 339 -44.70 -2.10 25.81
CA ASP A 339 -45.25 -0.78 25.45
C ASP A 339 -44.82 0.37 26.37
N CYS A 340 -43.72 0.21 27.12
CA CYS A 340 -43.22 1.29 27.97
C CYS A 340 -42.69 2.47 27.15
N GLN A 341 -42.70 3.67 27.74
CA GLN A 341 -42.29 4.90 27.06
C GLN A 341 -40.87 4.84 26.50
N GLU A 342 -39.93 4.19 27.19
CA GLU A 342 -38.54 4.04 26.73
C GLU A 342 -38.45 3.13 25.49
N CYS A 343 -39.13 2.00 25.49
CA CYS A 343 -39.21 1.07 24.35
C CYS A 343 -39.89 1.74 23.15
N SER A 344 -41.01 2.45 23.37
CA SER A 344 -41.72 3.18 22.33
C SER A 344 -40.86 4.31 21.73
N SER A 345 -40.12 5.04 22.56
CA SER A 345 -39.18 6.07 22.09
C SER A 345 -38.02 5.48 21.29
N LEU A 346 -37.51 4.32 21.69
CA LEU A 346 -36.45 3.62 20.96
C LEU A 346 -36.95 3.07 19.61
N ARG A 347 -38.16 2.50 19.55
CA ARG A 347 -38.78 2.07 18.28
C ARG A 347 -39.00 3.24 17.33
N ALA A 348 -39.57 4.34 17.84
CA ALA A 348 -39.75 5.56 17.05
C ALA A 348 -38.42 6.12 16.52
N TRP A 349 -37.35 6.04 17.32
CA TRP A 349 -36.00 6.38 16.85
C TRP A 349 -35.48 5.39 15.80
N LEU A 350 -35.75 4.09 15.93
CA LEU A 350 -35.34 3.07 14.97
C LEU A 350 -36.01 3.28 13.61
N ASP A 351 -37.30 3.63 13.60
CA ASP A 351 -38.02 3.98 12.38
C ASP A 351 -37.39 5.21 11.70
N GLN A 352 -37.11 6.27 12.48
CA GLN A 352 -36.40 7.46 11.99
C GLN A 352 -34.97 7.15 11.52
N TYR A 353 -34.29 6.21 12.17
CA TYR A 353 -32.96 5.76 11.80
C TYR A 353 -33.00 5.08 10.43
N ASN A 354 -33.94 4.16 10.20
CA ASN A 354 -34.10 3.45 8.93
C ASN A 354 -34.46 4.43 7.80
N ASP A 355 -35.44 5.31 8.03
CA ASP A 355 -35.82 6.37 7.09
C ASP A 355 -34.63 7.26 6.70
N ARG A 356 -33.80 7.60 7.69
CA ARG A 356 -32.61 8.42 7.48
C ARG A 356 -31.52 7.68 6.71
N VAL A 357 -31.27 6.41 7.00
CA VAL A 357 -30.33 5.58 6.24
C VAL A 357 -30.75 5.54 4.79
N ASP A 358 -32.02 5.25 4.51
CA ASP A 358 -32.53 5.15 3.15
C ASP A 358 -32.40 6.47 2.39
N SER A 359 -32.69 7.59 3.07
CA SER A 359 -32.51 8.92 2.51
C SER A 359 -31.04 9.24 2.18
N VAL A 360 -30.07 8.81 3.01
CA VAL A 360 -28.63 8.94 2.72
C VAL A 360 -28.23 8.06 1.54
N VAL A 361 -28.65 6.79 1.54
CA VAL A 361 -28.35 5.82 0.49
C VAL A 361 -28.92 6.29 -0.85
N TYR A 362 -30.17 6.75 -0.86
CA TYR A 362 -30.81 7.31 -2.04
C TYR A 362 -30.06 8.53 -2.59
N GLY A 363 -29.67 9.47 -1.71
CA GLY A 363 -29.02 10.71 -2.11
C GLY A 363 -27.52 10.59 -2.43
N SER A 364 -26.83 9.53 -1.97
CA SER A 364 -25.36 9.44 -2.04
C SER A 364 -24.80 8.14 -2.65
N ASN A 365 -25.54 7.04 -2.59
CA ASN A 365 -25.04 5.71 -2.96
C ASN A 365 -25.72 5.14 -4.22
N VAL A 366 -26.82 5.75 -4.69
CA VAL A 366 -27.48 5.38 -5.95
C VAL A 366 -26.60 5.79 -7.13
N HIS A 367 -26.24 4.80 -7.94
CA HIS A 367 -25.49 5.02 -9.15
C HIS A 367 -26.39 5.62 -10.23
N THR A 368 -25.92 6.69 -10.86
CA THR A 368 -26.49 7.26 -12.09
C THR A 368 -25.47 7.12 -13.20
N CYS A 369 -25.90 6.56 -14.33
CA CYS A 369 -25.01 6.38 -15.48
C CYS A 369 -24.85 7.69 -16.22
N PHE A 370 -23.62 8.01 -16.61
CA PHE A 370 -23.31 9.20 -17.40
C PHE A 370 -22.33 8.86 -18.52
N LEU A 371 -22.47 9.55 -19.66
CA LEU A 371 -21.55 9.43 -20.78
C LEU A 371 -20.19 10.05 -20.48
N ARG A 372 -19.13 9.39 -20.95
CA ARG A 372 -17.78 9.98 -20.98
C ARG A 372 -17.73 11.15 -21.96
N ARG A 373 -16.80 12.08 -21.75
CA ARG A 373 -16.53 13.16 -22.71
C ARG A 373 -16.22 12.53 -24.08
N ASN A 374 -16.90 12.98 -25.13
CA ASN A 374 -16.78 12.53 -26.52
C ASN A 374 -17.27 11.09 -26.82
N VAL A 375 -18.11 10.51 -25.96
CA VAL A 375 -18.80 9.25 -26.25
C VAL A 375 -20.26 9.55 -26.53
N VAL A 376 -20.77 9.13 -27.69
CA VAL A 376 -22.18 9.24 -28.08
C VAL A 376 -22.72 7.82 -28.22
N VAL A 377 -23.77 7.50 -27.45
CA VAL A 377 -24.47 6.22 -27.51
C VAL A 377 -25.96 6.53 -27.61
N ASN A 378 -26.68 5.84 -28.49
CA ASN A 378 -28.13 6.04 -28.67
C ASN A 378 -28.88 5.76 -27.36
N GLY A 379 -29.70 6.70 -26.89
CA GLY A 379 -30.56 6.54 -25.71
C GLY A 379 -30.03 7.10 -24.37
N VAL A 380 -28.77 7.55 -24.28
CA VAL A 380 -28.23 8.27 -23.10
C VAL A 380 -27.67 9.61 -23.56
N HIS A 381 -28.18 10.74 -23.06
CA HIS A 381 -27.80 12.07 -23.57
C HIS A 381 -27.02 12.93 -22.56
N THR A 382 -26.85 12.48 -21.32
CA THR A 382 -26.25 13.29 -20.26
C THR A 382 -24.80 12.92 -19.99
N HIS A 383 -23.91 13.87 -20.26
CA HIS A 383 -22.51 13.79 -19.85
C HIS A 383 -22.40 14.17 -18.37
N HIS A 384 -21.51 13.49 -17.64
CA HIS A 384 -21.19 13.89 -16.28
C HIS A 384 -20.47 15.25 -16.31
N ILE A 385 -20.73 16.12 -15.33
CA ILE A 385 -20.15 17.48 -15.25
C ILE A 385 -18.62 17.44 -15.25
N SER A 386 -18.00 16.40 -14.68
CA SER A 386 -16.53 16.24 -14.68
C SER A 386 -15.96 15.64 -15.98
N GLY A 387 -16.80 15.27 -16.95
CA GLY A 387 -16.39 14.54 -18.17
C GLY A 387 -16.01 13.07 -17.95
N LYS A 388 -15.89 12.61 -16.70
CA LYS A 388 -15.57 11.22 -16.31
C LYS A 388 -16.85 10.39 -16.13
N GLY A 389 -17.57 10.16 -17.22
CA GLY A 389 -18.70 9.23 -17.22
C GLY A 389 -18.28 7.77 -17.02
N CYS A 390 -19.21 6.93 -16.59
CA CYS A 390 -18.99 5.49 -16.44
C CYS A 390 -19.27 4.69 -17.71
N ILE A 391 -20.01 5.24 -18.68
CA ILE A 391 -20.37 4.53 -19.92
C ILE A 391 -19.18 4.54 -20.90
N ASN A 392 -18.77 3.36 -21.36
CA ASN A 392 -17.76 3.19 -22.39
C ASN A 392 -18.34 3.42 -23.80
N LYS A 393 -17.51 3.25 -24.84
CA LYS A 393 -17.94 3.40 -26.25
C LYS A 393 -19.03 2.38 -26.65
N ASP A 394 -19.03 1.23 -26.00
CA ASP A 394 -19.96 0.12 -26.27
C ASP A 394 -21.28 0.25 -25.50
N GLY A 395 -21.53 1.40 -24.84
CA GLY A 395 -22.74 1.61 -24.03
C GLY A 395 -22.76 0.91 -22.67
N VAL A 396 -21.69 0.18 -22.32
CA VAL A 396 -21.58 -0.59 -21.07
C VAL A 396 -21.07 0.29 -19.93
N CYS A 397 -21.72 0.17 -18.76
CA CYS A 397 -21.27 0.82 -17.55
C CYS A 397 -19.99 0.16 -17.03
N THR A 398 -18.88 0.89 -17.05
CA THR A 398 -17.59 0.42 -16.51
C THR A 398 -17.59 0.20 -15.00
N ALA A 399 -18.58 0.74 -14.28
CA ALA A 399 -18.84 0.44 -12.87
C ALA A 399 -19.72 -0.83 -12.67
N ARG A 400 -20.04 -1.55 -13.74
CA ARG A 400 -20.80 -2.81 -13.76
C ARG A 400 -22.22 -2.70 -13.19
N PHE A 401 -22.91 -1.60 -13.53
CA PHE A 401 -24.34 -1.42 -13.24
C PHE A 401 -25.20 -1.63 -14.48
N PRO A 402 -26.44 -2.15 -14.36
CA PRO A 402 -27.08 -2.61 -13.12
C PRO A 402 -26.43 -3.88 -12.56
N ARG A 403 -26.48 -4.05 -11.24
CA ARG A 403 -26.06 -5.28 -10.55
C ARG A 403 -27.18 -6.33 -10.64
N PRO A 404 -26.86 -7.64 -10.63
CA PRO A 404 -27.87 -8.69 -10.50
C PRO A 404 -28.68 -8.53 -9.21
N ILE A 405 -29.98 -8.80 -9.29
CA ILE A 405 -30.88 -8.88 -8.14
C ILE A 405 -30.82 -10.30 -7.60
N ILE A 406 -30.69 -10.43 -6.28
CA ILE A 406 -30.64 -11.70 -5.55
C ILE A 406 -31.64 -11.59 -4.40
N GLU A 407 -32.75 -12.33 -4.45
CA GLU A 407 -33.83 -12.20 -3.46
C GLU A 407 -33.48 -12.81 -2.11
N ILE A 408 -32.73 -13.91 -2.13
CA ILE A 408 -32.33 -14.68 -0.96
C ILE A 408 -30.85 -15.04 -1.11
N SER A 409 -30.09 -14.91 -0.02
CA SER A 409 -28.69 -15.32 0.00
C SER A 409 -28.55 -16.83 -0.22
N TYR A 410 -27.63 -17.23 -1.11
CA TYR A 410 -27.37 -18.64 -1.41
C TYR A 410 -25.90 -18.89 -1.79
N VAL A 411 -25.51 -20.17 -1.80
CA VAL A 411 -24.20 -20.63 -2.23
C VAL A 411 -24.38 -21.39 -3.53
N ASP A 412 -23.60 -21.07 -4.56
CA ASP A 412 -23.64 -21.78 -5.84
C ASP A 412 -22.80 -23.08 -5.81
N GLU A 413 -22.95 -23.90 -6.85
CA GLU A 413 -22.20 -25.17 -7.02
C GLU A 413 -20.67 -25.00 -7.06
N LYS A 414 -20.17 -23.77 -7.24
CA LYS A 414 -18.73 -23.46 -7.26
C LYS A 414 -18.24 -22.99 -5.88
N GLY A 415 -19.12 -22.92 -4.88
CA GLY A 415 -18.81 -22.44 -3.54
C GLY A 415 -18.73 -20.92 -3.44
N THR A 416 -19.33 -20.19 -4.39
CA THR A 416 -19.44 -18.73 -4.34
C THR A 416 -20.67 -18.34 -3.55
N LEU A 417 -20.47 -17.46 -2.58
CA LEU A 417 -21.57 -16.89 -1.79
C LEU A 417 -22.17 -15.68 -2.53
N HIS A 418 -23.47 -15.76 -2.79
CA HIS A 418 -24.28 -14.69 -3.36
C HIS A 418 -25.19 -14.14 -2.26
N LEU A 419 -24.99 -12.88 -1.89
CA LEU A 419 -25.75 -12.25 -0.81
C LEU A 419 -26.97 -11.52 -1.35
N LYS A 420 -28.02 -11.46 -0.53
CA LYS A 420 -29.27 -10.77 -0.81
C LYS A 420 -29.01 -9.34 -1.28
N LYS A 421 -29.64 -9.00 -2.40
CA LYS A 421 -29.53 -7.72 -3.09
C LYS A 421 -30.82 -7.43 -3.85
N MET A 422 -31.68 -6.61 -3.26
CA MET A 422 -32.94 -6.21 -3.89
C MET A 422 -32.78 -5.00 -4.82
N GLU A 423 -31.68 -4.25 -4.69
CA GLU A 423 -31.50 -3.00 -5.42
C GLU A 423 -30.31 -3.05 -6.39
N ALA A 424 -30.62 -3.01 -7.68
CA ALA A 424 -29.65 -3.15 -8.77
C ALA A 424 -28.74 -1.92 -8.95
N ARG A 425 -29.14 -0.75 -8.44
CA ARG A 425 -28.47 0.55 -8.66
C ARG A 425 -27.64 1.06 -7.49
N ILE A 426 -27.56 0.32 -6.39
CA ILE A 426 -26.69 0.63 -5.24
C ILE A 426 -25.58 -0.41 -5.12
N ASN A 427 -24.46 -0.08 -4.47
CA ASN A 427 -23.56 -1.10 -3.93
C ASN A 427 -24.10 -1.59 -2.57
N THR A 428 -23.45 -2.58 -1.98
CA THR A 428 -23.75 -3.02 -0.61
C THR A 428 -23.22 -2.01 0.40
N ILE A 429 -24.00 -1.76 1.44
CA ILE A 429 -23.71 -0.72 2.44
C ILE A 429 -23.93 -1.27 3.85
N THR A 430 -23.14 -0.80 4.82
CA THR A 430 -23.45 -0.99 6.23
C THR A 430 -24.36 0.15 6.70
N PRO A 431 -25.63 -0.10 7.08
CA PRO A 431 -26.58 0.95 7.48
C PRO A 431 -26.02 1.89 8.55
N THR A 432 -25.39 1.33 9.59
CA THR A 432 -24.85 2.11 10.70
C THR A 432 -23.67 2.99 10.27
N THR A 433 -22.85 2.52 9.34
CA THR A 433 -21.76 3.32 8.76
C THR A 433 -22.33 4.45 7.91
N ALA A 434 -23.33 4.18 7.06
CA ALA A 434 -24.00 5.21 6.26
C ALA A 434 -24.67 6.27 7.14
N TYR A 435 -25.34 5.87 8.23
CA TYR A 435 -25.97 6.76 9.21
C TYR A 435 -24.96 7.67 9.91
N CYS A 436 -23.88 7.10 10.45
CA CYS A 436 -22.87 7.83 11.21
C CYS A 436 -22.02 8.77 10.34
N MET A 437 -21.67 8.33 9.13
CA MET A 437 -20.77 9.07 8.24
C MET A 437 -21.53 10.05 7.32
N GLY A 438 -22.82 9.81 7.07
CA GLY A 438 -23.68 10.69 6.27
C GLY A 438 -23.17 10.90 4.85
N CYS A 439 -22.55 9.89 4.25
CA CYS A 439 -21.86 10.02 2.96
C CYS A 439 -21.89 8.71 2.15
N ASN A 440 -21.43 8.77 0.89
CA ASN A 440 -21.29 7.58 0.06
C ASN A 440 -20.26 6.61 0.68
N THR A 441 -20.70 5.37 0.86
CA THR A 441 -19.93 4.26 1.44
C THR A 441 -20.13 3.01 0.61
N ASP A 442 -19.11 2.18 0.53
CA ASP A 442 -19.19 0.84 -0.05
C ASP A 442 -18.64 -0.13 0.98
N THR A 443 -19.31 -1.25 1.17
CA THR A 443 -18.87 -2.32 2.06
C THR A 443 -18.94 -3.62 1.29
N THR A 444 -17.79 -4.27 1.11
CA THR A 444 -17.69 -5.53 0.37
C THR A 444 -17.04 -6.58 1.28
N PRO A 445 -17.72 -7.69 1.59
CA PRO A 445 -17.10 -8.81 2.28
C PRO A 445 -16.16 -9.51 1.32
N LEU A 446 -15.00 -9.89 1.84
CA LEU A 446 -13.99 -10.59 1.06
C LEU A 446 -14.08 -12.10 1.32
N CYS A 447 -14.75 -12.54 2.38
CA CYS A 447 -14.74 -13.90 2.90
C CYS A 447 -15.17 -15.05 1.95
N SER A 448 -15.71 -14.81 0.74
CA SER A 448 -16.09 -15.89 -0.20
C SER A 448 -14.95 -16.22 -1.17
N GLY A 449 -14.62 -17.50 -1.31
CA GLY A 449 -13.34 -17.97 -1.87
C GLY A 449 -13.03 -17.58 -3.33
N THR A 450 -14.03 -17.33 -4.17
CA THR A 450 -13.85 -16.77 -5.53
C THR A 450 -13.63 -15.26 -5.51
N ALA A 451 -14.26 -14.53 -4.57
CA ALA A 451 -14.13 -13.09 -4.44
C ALA A 451 -12.73 -12.67 -3.98
N ILE A 452 -12.08 -13.34 -3.01
CA ILE A 452 -10.70 -12.98 -2.62
C ILE A 452 -9.66 -13.37 -3.67
N LYS A 453 -9.72 -14.58 -4.24
CA LYS A 453 -8.70 -15.03 -5.19
C LYS A 453 -8.66 -14.11 -6.42
N GLU A 454 -9.82 -13.73 -6.95
CA GLU A 454 -9.89 -12.82 -8.11
C GLU A 454 -9.77 -11.33 -7.72
N SER A 455 -10.21 -10.94 -6.52
CA SER A 455 -10.33 -9.51 -6.16
C SER A 455 -9.27 -8.99 -5.21
N ALA A 456 -8.57 -9.78 -4.40
CA ALA A 456 -7.62 -9.23 -3.43
C ALA A 456 -6.40 -8.60 -4.11
N GLY A 457 -5.85 -9.21 -5.16
CA GLY A 457 -4.81 -8.58 -5.98
C GLY A 457 -5.30 -7.27 -6.63
N TYR A 458 -6.52 -7.30 -7.20
CA TYR A 458 -7.17 -6.11 -7.75
C TYR A 458 -7.41 -5.03 -6.67
N ILE A 459 -7.87 -5.41 -5.48
CA ILE A 459 -8.19 -4.52 -4.37
C ILE A 459 -6.90 -3.92 -3.83
N VAL A 460 -5.82 -4.68 -3.65
CA VAL A 460 -4.53 -4.14 -3.24
C VAL A 460 -4.01 -3.13 -4.27
N ASP A 461 -4.15 -3.43 -5.55
CA ASP A 461 -3.77 -2.51 -6.64
C ASP A 461 -4.70 -1.28 -6.70
N TYR A 462 -5.98 -1.46 -6.38
CA TYR A 462 -7.01 -0.41 -6.33
C TYR A 462 -6.90 0.48 -5.08
N VAL A 463 -6.47 -0.08 -3.95
CA VAL A 463 -6.18 0.63 -2.70
C VAL A 463 -5.00 1.57 -2.95
N VAL A 464 -4.01 1.15 -3.73
CA VAL A 464 -2.75 1.89 -3.87
C VAL A 464 -2.61 2.65 -5.22
N LYS A 465 -3.65 2.64 -6.07
CA LYS A 465 -3.73 3.20 -7.44
C LYS A 465 -2.47 3.93 -7.88
N MET A 466 -1.61 3.21 -8.59
CA MET A 466 -0.42 3.77 -9.21
C MET A 466 -0.85 4.73 -10.32
N GLY A 467 -0.45 6.00 -10.21
CA GLY A 467 -0.96 7.07 -11.08
C GLY A 467 -0.34 7.11 -12.47
N LEU A 468 0.84 6.51 -12.66
CA LEU A 468 1.55 6.46 -13.93
C LEU A 468 1.81 5.00 -14.33
N LYS A 469 1.62 4.70 -15.61
CA LYS A 469 1.98 3.41 -16.20
C LYS A 469 3.50 3.35 -16.42
N THR A 470 4.08 2.15 -16.42
CA THR A 470 5.54 1.94 -16.53
C THR A 470 6.15 2.61 -17.77
N TYR A 471 5.49 2.56 -18.93
CA TYR A 471 5.97 3.25 -20.14
C TYR A 471 6.07 4.77 -19.96
N GLN A 472 5.18 5.38 -19.18
CA GLN A 472 5.21 6.83 -18.90
C GLN A 472 6.41 7.19 -18.03
N ILE A 473 6.87 6.26 -17.18
CA ILE A 473 8.08 6.44 -16.37
C ILE A 473 9.30 6.45 -17.30
N PHE A 474 9.46 5.42 -18.13
CA PHE A 474 10.57 5.33 -19.09
C PHE A 474 10.60 6.50 -20.08
N SER A 475 9.45 6.90 -20.63
CA SER A 475 9.35 8.10 -21.47
C SER A 475 9.79 9.37 -20.73
N SER A 476 9.45 9.52 -19.45
CA SER A 476 9.90 10.66 -18.65
C SER A 476 11.40 10.64 -18.38
N ILE A 477 11.98 9.46 -18.17
CA ILE A 477 13.42 9.26 -17.98
C ILE A 477 14.15 9.62 -19.28
N TYR A 478 13.70 9.11 -20.41
CA TYR A 478 14.20 9.45 -21.75
C TYR A 478 14.19 10.97 -22.02
N ASP A 479 13.06 11.64 -21.78
CA ASP A 479 12.94 13.09 -21.97
C ASP A 479 13.96 13.88 -21.13
N VAL A 480 14.29 13.39 -19.93
CA VAL A 480 15.26 14.02 -19.05
C VAL A 480 16.69 13.78 -19.52
N PHE A 481 17.03 12.58 -19.99
CA PHE A 481 18.33 12.32 -20.62
C PHE A 481 18.55 13.21 -21.85
N GLY A 482 17.57 13.26 -22.76
CA GLY A 482 17.69 14.04 -23.99
C GLY A 482 17.80 15.56 -23.79
N LYS A 483 17.24 16.09 -22.69
CA LYS A 483 17.33 17.53 -22.36
C LYS A 483 18.58 17.93 -21.57
N ASN A 484 19.38 16.96 -21.12
CA ASN A 484 20.48 17.20 -20.19
C ASN A 484 21.76 16.46 -20.63
N THR A 485 22.08 16.50 -21.92
CA THR A 485 23.30 15.88 -22.49
C THR A 485 24.57 16.41 -21.84
N ASP A 486 24.60 17.72 -21.59
CA ASP A 486 25.82 18.42 -21.14
C ASP A 486 26.03 18.31 -19.61
N ILE A 487 25.11 17.64 -18.88
CA ILE A 487 25.13 17.56 -17.42
C ILE A 487 26.38 16.87 -16.88
N TRP A 488 26.95 15.95 -17.66
CA TRP A 488 28.15 15.21 -17.31
C TRP A 488 29.42 16.08 -17.43
N GLU A 489 29.43 17.03 -18.36
CA GLU A 489 30.54 17.97 -18.57
C GLU A 489 30.49 19.15 -17.58
N GLU A 490 29.30 19.64 -17.25
CA GLU A 490 29.10 20.75 -16.30
C GLU A 490 29.29 20.36 -14.83
N SER A 491 29.27 19.07 -14.51
CA SER A 491 29.27 18.58 -13.13
C SER A 491 30.68 18.38 -12.59
N LYS A 492 30.83 18.51 -11.26
CA LYS A 492 32.13 18.37 -10.60
C LYS A 492 32.67 16.93 -10.57
N SER A 493 31.77 15.96 -10.71
CA SER A 493 32.08 14.53 -10.75
C SER A 493 30.92 13.77 -11.38
N ASP A 494 31.18 12.55 -11.86
CA ASP A 494 30.14 11.65 -12.39
C ASP A 494 29.07 11.37 -11.33
N ALA A 495 29.44 11.27 -10.05
CA ALA A 495 28.48 11.15 -8.94
C ALA A 495 27.59 12.40 -8.78
N ASP A 496 28.13 13.61 -8.93
CA ASP A 496 27.30 14.83 -8.87
C ASP A 496 26.36 14.94 -10.08
N ALA A 497 26.83 14.55 -11.27
CA ALA A 497 26.04 14.51 -12.50
C ALA A 497 24.86 13.53 -12.35
N ALA A 498 25.15 12.28 -12.00
CA ALA A 498 24.14 11.23 -11.79
C ALA A 498 23.11 11.66 -10.74
N ARG A 499 23.56 12.20 -9.60
CA ARG A 499 22.67 12.70 -8.53
C ARG A 499 21.72 13.78 -9.04
N ARG A 500 22.23 14.77 -9.79
CA ARG A 500 21.39 15.85 -10.36
C ARG A 500 20.41 15.30 -11.39
N LEU A 501 20.83 14.32 -12.19
CA LEU A 501 20.02 13.70 -13.22
C LEU A 501 18.85 12.89 -12.59
N VAL A 502 19.13 12.06 -11.58
CA VAL A 502 18.10 11.34 -10.80
C VAL A 502 17.11 12.31 -10.14
N LEU A 503 17.60 13.42 -9.59
CA LEU A 503 16.72 14.45 -9.01
C LEU A 503 15.81 15.09 -10.08
N LYS A 504 16.34 15.39 -11.27
CA LYS A 504 15.55 15.92 -12.39
C LYS A 504 14.49 14.92 -12.86
N MET A 505 14.82 13.62 -12.90
CA MET A 505 13.86 12.54 -13.21
C MET A 505 12.74 12.45 -12.17
N ALA A 506 13.10 12.39 -10.88
CA ALA A 506 12.11 12.35 -9.79
C ALA A 506 11.18 13.57 -9.80
N ASN A 507 11.72 14.77 -10.08
CA ASN A 507 10.93 15.99 -10.22
C ASN A 507 10.01 15.96 -11.45
N SER A 508 10.50 15.45 -12.59
CA SER A 508 9.70 15.26 -13.81
C SER A 508 8.50 14.35 -13.55
N LEU A 509 8.72 13.20 -12.91
CA LEU A 509 7.63 12.27 -12.55
C LEU A 509 6.63 12.89 -11.58
N THR A 510 7.10 13.62 -10.58
CA THR A 510 6.24 14.30 -9.60
C THR A 510 5.41 15.40 -10.27
N SER A 511 5.97 16.11 -11.25
CA SER A 511 5.26 17.16 -12.00
C SER A 511 4.13 16.64 -12.88
N LYS A 512 4.17 15.34 -13.24
CA LYS A 512 3.11 14.67 -14.01
C LYS A 512 1.92 14.23 -13.14
N ILE A 513 1.99 14.42 -11.82
CA ILE A 513 0.92 14.08 -10.87
C ILE A 513 0.23 15.35 -10.39
N GLU A 514 -1.07 15.49 -10.68
CA GLU A 514 -1.89 16.55 -10.12
C GLU A 514 -2.31 16.21 -8.68
N ILE A 515 -2.11 17.16 -7.75
CA ILE A 515 -2.53 17.04 -6.36
C ILE A 515 -3.52 18.16 -6.03
N GLY A 516 -4.72 17.77 -5.61
CA GLY A 516 -5.74 18.70 -5.13
C GLY A 516 -5.39 19.37 -3.80
N GLY A 517 -5.89 20.59 -3.59
CA GLY A 517 -5.64 21.40 -2.39
C GLY A 517 -5.82 20.67 -1.05
N PRO A 518 -6.90 19.88 -0.83
CA PRO A 518 -7.09 19.15 0.42
C PRO A 518 -6.00 18.12 0.73
N MET A 519 -5.42 17.45 -0.28
CA MET A 519 -4.32 16.50 -0.05
C MET A 519 -3.00 17.22 0.22
N ALA A 520 -2.73 18.33 -0.48
CA ALA A 520 -1.58 19.19 -0.15
C ALA A 520 -1.68 19.72 1.29
N ALA A 521 -2.88 20.14 1.71
CA ALA A 521 -3.15 20.54 3.08
C ALA A 521 -2.97 19.36 4.06
N LEU A 522 -3.48 18.16 3.75
CA LEU A 522 -3.28 16.95 4.56
C LEU A 522 -1.79 16.71 4.88
N TYR A 523 -0.92 16.80 3.86
CA TYR A 523 0.53 16.65 4.02
C TYR A 523 1.18 17.78 4.83
N LEU A 524 0.80 19.03 4.59
CA LEU A 524 1.33 20.18 5.34
C LEU A 524 0.92 20.16 6.81
N LEU A 525 -0.31 19.70 7.10
CA LEU A 525 -0.80 19.40 8.44
C LEU A 525 -0.12 18.17 9.07
N GLY A 526 0.63 17.43 8.25
CA GLY A 526 1.13 16.07 8.46
C GLY A 526 0.12 15.17 9.13
N HIS A 527 -1.08 15.20 8.59
CA HIS A 527 -2.05 14.14 8.73
C HIS A 527 -1.62 12.96 7.86
N PRO A 528 -1.94 11.72 8.27
CA PRO A 528 -1.51 10.55 7.52
C PRO A 528 -2.26 10.43 6.19
N ASP A 529 -1.55 10.06 5.13
CA ASP A 529 -2.11 9.58 3.86
C ASP A 529 -2.39 8.06 3.87
N ARG A 530 -2.00 7.39 4.97
CA ARG A 530 -2.34 6.01 5.27
C ARG A 530 -2.63 5.77 6.74
N TYR A 531 -3.67 5.01 7.03
CA TYR A 531 -4.08 4.62 8.37
C TYR A 531 -3.77 3.15 8.57
N SER A 532 -2.79 2.82 9.40
CA SER A 532 -2.43 1.42 9.68
C SER A 532 -2.55 1.11 11.17
N SER A 533 -3.02 -0.09 11.46
CA SER A 533 -3.06 -0.71 12.78
C SER A 533 -1.68 -1.17 13.27
N HIS A 534 -0.79 -1.54 12.34
CA HIS A 534 0.54 -2.10 12.58
C HIS A 534 1.64 -1.19 11.99
N SER A 535 2.86 -1.30 12.52
CA SER A 535 4.04 -0.65 11.95
C SER A 535 4.87 -1.65 11.15
N PHE A 536 5.56 -1.17 10.12
CA PHE A 536 6.29 -2.02 9.19
C PHE A 536 7.80 -1.83 9.32
N LEU A 537 8.56 -2.92 9.32
CA LEU A 537 10.02 -2.92 9.33
C LEU A 537 10.56 -3.43 7.99
N PRO A 538 11.35 -2.64 7.25
CA PRO A 538 12.02 -3.11 6.05
C PRO A 538 12.89 -4.33 6.35
N PHE A 539 12.70 -5.41 5.61
CA PHE A 539 13.43 -6.67 5.74
C PHE A 539 13.99 -7.11 4.39
N TYR A 540 15.28 -6.87 4.18
CA TYR A 540 16.01 -7.31 2.99
C TYR A 540 16.42 -8.76 3.17
N TRP A 541 15.61 -9.69 2.66
CA TRP A 541 15.75 -11.11 2.95
C TRP A 541 16.77 -11.83 2.06
N ARG A 542 16.90 -11.40 0.79
CA ARG A 542 17.73 -12.07 -0.22
C ARG A 542 19.20 -12.22 0.20
N PRO A 543 19.87 -11.20 0.78
CA PRO A 543 21.26 -11.35 1.21
C PRO A 543 21.46 -12.52 2.20
N TYR A 544 20.52 -12.75 3.12
CA TYR A 544 20.60 -13.87 4.06
C TYR A 544 20.48 -15.23 3.36
N ALA A 545 19.56 -15.36 2.40
CA ALA A 545 19.42 -16.61 1.65
C ALA A 545 20.64 -16.90 0.78
N MET A 546 21.22 -15.87 0.15
CA MET A 546 22.42 -16.01 -0.68
C MET A 546 23.65 -16.34 0.16
N ASP A 547 23.80 -15.76 1.35
CA ASP A 547 24.88 -16.10 2.28
C ASP A 547 24.82 -17.57 2.72
N VAL A 548 23.61 -18.08 3.02
CA VAL A 548 23.38 -19.50 3.33
C VAL A 548 23.78 -20.39 2.15
N LEU A 549 23.34 -20.07 0.92
CA LEU A 549 23.69 -20.86 -0.27
C LEU A 549 25.20 -20.85 -0.53
N LYS A 550 25.83 -19.69 -0.46
CA LYS A 550 27.27 -19.52 -0.68
C LYS A 550 28.12 -20.31 0.32
N GLU A 551 27.71 -20.37 1.58
CA GLU A 551 28.39 -21.20 2.59
C GLU A 551 28.33 -22.69 2.25
N TRP A 552 27.22 -23.16 1.68
CA TRP A 552 27.06 -24.55 1.23
C TRP A 552 27.85 -24.85 -0.04
N GLU A 553 27.90 -23.93 -1.01
CA GLU A 553 28.74 -24.02 -2.21
C GLU A 553 30.23 -24.13 -1.82
N MET A 554 30.71 -23.22 -0.97
CA MET A 554 32.08 -23.26 -0.46
C MET A 554 32.40 -24.52 0.35
N ALA A 555 31.41 -25.06 1.08
CA ALA A 555 31.60 -26.31 1.80
C ALA A 555 31.73 -27.49 0.82
N ALA A 556 30.90 -27.55 -0.23
CA ALA A 556 30.95 -28.57 -1.26
C ALA A 556 32.29 -28.57 -2.02
N GLU A 557 32.76 -27.39 -2.44
CA GLU A 557 34.08 -27.24 -3.08
C GLU A 557 35.22 -27.79 -2.20
N ARG A 558 35.17 -27.54 -0.88
CA ARG A 558 36.18 -28.06 0.06
C ARG A 558 36.10 -29.57 0.26
N PHE A 559 34.95 -30.21 0.05
CA PHE A 559 34.83 -31.67 0.09
C PHE A 559 35.39 -32.29 -1.18
N ASP A 560 35.07 -31.73 -2.35
CA ASP A 560 35.61 -32.19 -3.64
C ASP A 560 37.13 -32.05 -3.70
N ASP A 561 37.69 -30.93 -3.22
CA ASP A 561 39.15 -30.73 -3.13
C ASP A 561 39.84 -31.71 -2.17
N ARG A 562 39.14 -32.19 -1.13
CA ARG A 562 39.66 -33.20 -0.20
C ARG A 562 39.62 -34.59 -0.80
N GLU A 563 38.54 -35.00 -1.46
CA GLU A 563 38.48 -36.28 -2.18
C GLU A 563 39.49 -36.34 -3.33
N ARG A 564 39.71 -35.21 -4.02
CA ARG A 564 40.72 -35.07 -5.08
C ARG A 564 42.16 -35.12 -4.55
N ASN A 565 42.41 -34.64 -3.33
CA ASN A 565 43.72 -34.74 -2.67
C ASN A 565 43.95 -36.08 -1.95
N GLU A 566 42.91 -36.77 -1.49
CA GLU A 566 43.01 -38.11 -0.88
C GLU A 566 43.15 -39.24 -1.91
N SER A 567 42.79 -38.99 -3.17
CA SER A 567 42.98 -39.92 -4.30
C SER A 567 44.36 -39.77 -5.00
N ALA A 568 45.21 -38.83 -4.57
CA ALA A 568 46.59 -38.72 -5.03
C ALA A 568 47.52 -39.61 -4.15
N PRO A 569 48.30 -40.54 -4.73
CA PRO A 569 49.16 -41.42 -3.94
C PRO A 569 50.28 -40.62 -3.27
N SER A 570 50.41 -40.79 -1.96
CA SER A 570 51.48 -40.26 -1.14
C SER A 570 52.86 -40.67 -1.68
N GLN A 571 53.62 -39.74 -2.25
CA GLN A 571 55.07 -39.87 -2.34
C GLN A 571 55.75 -38.92 -1.36
N SER A 572 56.37 -39.53 -0.35
CA SER A 572 57.25 -38.89 0.61
C SER A 572 58.55 -38.43 -0.06
N SER A 573 58.84 -37.13 0.11
CA SER A 573 60.16 -36.50 0.25
C SER A 573 61.28 -36.84 -0.75
N PHE A 574 61.85 -35.82 -1.40
CA PHE A 574 63.25 -35.40 -1.16
C PHE A 574 63.51 -34.01 -1.76
N ASN A 575 63.95 -33.07 -0.92
CA ASN A 575 64.41 -31.74 -1.31
C ASN A 575 65.80 -31.82 -1.96
N VAL A 576 65.98 -31.19 -3.12
CA VAL A 576 67.27 -30.59 -3.53
C VAL A 576 67.00 -29.23 -4.18
N ARG A 577 67.69 -28.20 -3.67
CA ARG A 577 67.76 -26.85 -4.22
C ARG A 577 68.72 -26.79 -5.40
N THR A 578 68.35 -26.10 -6.46
CA THR A 578 69.29 -25.34 -7.32
C THR A 578 68.56 -24.17 -8.00
N ALA A 579 69.18 -23.00 -7.92
CA ALA A 579 68.84 -21.78 -8.68
C ALA A 579 69.32 -21.91 -10.14
N ASP A 580 68.62 -21.31 -11.11
CA ASP A 580 69.04 -20.13 -11.90
C ASP A 580 68.20 -19.97 -13.20
N LEU A 581 67.86 -18.70 -13.48
CA LEU A 581 67.69 -17.97 -14.76
C LEU A 581 66.99 -18.60 -16.00
N GLY A 582 66.10 -17.79 -16.61
CA GLY A 582 65.90 -17.77 -18.08
C GLY A 582 64.47 -17.46 -18.55
N ASP A 583 64.28 -16.27 -19.12
CA ASP A 583 63.12 -15.88 -19.92
C ASP A 583 62.91 -16.82 -21.14
N GLU A 584 61.65 -17.01 -21.59
CA GLU A 584 61.24 -16.89 -23.00
C GLU A 584 59.71 -17.05 -23.19
N GLU A 585 59.14 -16.14 -23.98
CA GLU A 585 57.77 -16.13 -24.50
C GLU A 585 57.52 -17.25 -25.53
N LYS A 586 56.34 -17.89 -25.51
CA LYS A 586 55.33 -17.87 -26.61
C LYS A 586 54.22 -18.93 -26.48
N ASP A 587 53.00 -18.41 -26.61
CA ASP A 587 51.83 -18.90 -27.35
C ASP A 587 51.50 -20.40 -27.42
N SER A 588 50.33 -20.76 -26.87
CA SER A 588 49.39 -21.65 -27.55
C SER A 588 47.95 -21.40 -27.05
N GLU A 589 47.08 -21.02 -27.98
CA GLU A 589 45.62 -20.90 -27.85
C GLU A 589 44.96 -22.27 -27.56
N SER A 590 43.98 -22.32 -26.65
CA SER A 590 42.78 -23.18 -26.77
C SER A 590 41.72 -22.85 -25.70
N GLU A 591 40.60 -22.32 -26.20
CA GLU A 591 39.20 -22.50 -25.77
C GLU A 591 38.87 -22.59 -24.26
N ASP A 592 38.50 -21.45 -23.66
CA ASP A 592 37.67 -21.40 -22.46
C ASP A 592 36.21 -21.13 -22.83
N SER A 593 35.34 -22.04 -22.41
CA SER A 593 33.89 -21.94 -22.45
C SER A 593 33.39 -20.87 -21.48
N ASP A 594 32.64 -19.93 -22.05
CA ASP A 594 31.94 -18.81 -21.43
C ASP A 594 30.72 -19.30 -20.62
N ASP A 595 30.84 -19.33 -19.30
CA ASP A 595 29.72 -19.34 -18.35
C ASP A 595 29.89 -18.16 -17.39
N GLY A 596 29.60 -16.96 -17.90
CA GLY A 596 29.60 -15.71 -17.15
C GLY A 596 28.36 -15.55 -16.25
N GLU A 597 28.41 -16.07 -15.04
CA GLU A 597 27.68 -15.50 -13.89
C GLU A 597 28.66 -14.81 -12.94
N SER A 598 28.83 -13.50 -13.13
CA SER A 598 29.35 -12.56 -12.13
C SER A 598 28.64 -11.22 -12.38
N GLY A 599 28.32 -10.38 -11.42
CA GLY A 599 28.61 -10.31 -10.00
C GLY A 599 28.06 -8.96 -9.53
N ASP A 600 28.09 -8.75 -8.21
CA ASP A 600 27.94 -7.45 -7.53
C ASP A 600 26.51 -6.99 -7.17
N GLU A 601 25.90 -7.68 -6.21
CA GLU A 601 24.98 -7.08 -5.24
C GLU A 601 25.59 -7.16 -3.82
N GLU A 602 26.69 -6.42 -3.58
CA GLU A 602 27.21 -6.22 -2.23
C GLU A 602 26.23 -5.39 -1.37
N ASP A 603 26.09 -5.82 -0.11
CA ASP A 603 25.33 -5.24 1.01
C ASP A 603 24.80 -3.81 0.80
N ASP A 604 23.50 -3.68 0.50
CA ASP A 604 22.84 -2.36 0.42
C ASP A 604 22.69 -1.77 1.84
N VAL A 605 23.73 -1.03 2.25
CA VAL A 605 23.84 -0.36 3.55
C VAL A 605 22.69 0.65 3.73
N MET A 606 21.70 0.31 4.56
CA MET A 606 20.58 1.19 4.84
C MET A 606 21.00 2.33 5.79
N ILE A 607 20.87 3.59 5.39
CA ILE A 607 21.13 4.76 6.27
C ILE A 607 19.81 5.16 6.96
N SER A 608 19.77 5.23 8.29
CA SER A 608 18.66 5.86 9.06
C SER A 608 19.24 6.91 9.99
N ARG A 609 18.43 7.94 10.18
CA ARG A 609 18.75 9.17 10.87
C ARG A 609 18.47 9.00 12.35
N ASN A 610 19.50 9.06 13.18
CA ASN A 610 19.35 9.29 14.61
C ASN A 610 20.30 10.42 15.03
N ASN A 611 19.74 11.55 15.45
CA ASN A 611 20.47 12.71 16.02
C ASN A 611 21.73 13.18 15.24
N GLY A 612 21.68 13.21 13.90
CA GLY A 612 22.73 13.83 13.09
C GLY A 612 23.98 12.99 12.84
N ASN A 613 24.08 11.78 13.40
CA ASN A 613 25.18 10.85 13.13
C ASN A 613 24.72 9.71 12.20
N PHE A 614 25.55 9.40 11.20
CA PHE A 614 25.33 8.35 10.21
C PHE A 614 26.19 7.13 10.57
N VAL A 615 25.60 5.93 10.61
CA VAL A 615 26.31 4.67 10.95
C VAL A 615 26.08 3.66 9.82
N SER A 616 27.16 3.07 9.32
CA SER A 616 27.15 1.97 8.34
C SER A 616 26.56 0.69 8.97
N ARG A 617 25.81 -0.10 8.21
CA ARG A 617 24.95 -1.20 8.68
C ARG A 617 25.28 -2.52 7.97
N SER A 618 25.84 -3.49 8.67
CA SER A 618 25.63 -4.90 8.34
C SER A 618 24.55 -5.44 9.26
N ASN A 619 23.32 -5.64 8.74
CA ASN A 619 22.23 -6.26 9.50
C ASN A 619 22.42 -7.79 9.59
N MET A 620 23.29 -8.36 8.76
CA MET A 620 23.59 -9.79 8.73
C MET A 620 24.42 -10.20 9.95
N ASP A 621 25.48 -9.44 10.24
CA ASP A 621 26.32 -9.63 11.42
C ASP A 621 25.49 -9.54 12.71
N ASP A 622 24.53 -8.60 12.77
CA ASP A 622 23.64 -8.44 13.92
C ASP A 622 22.90 -9.75 14.26
N TYR A 623 22.56 -10.58 13.26
CA TYR A 623 21.88 -11.85 13.46
C TYR A 623 22.84 -13.03 13.65
N LYS A 624 23.86 -13.19 12.79
CA LYS A 624 24.84 -14.30 12.90
C LYS A 624 25.61 -14.25 14.23
N MET A 625 26.00 -13.03 14.64
CA MET A 625 26.71 -12.76 15.90
C MET A 625 25.78 -12.23 17.01
N ARG A 626 24.49 -12.62 16.97
CA ARG A 626 23.51 -12.23 18.00
C ARG A 626 23.89 -12.76 19.39
N PRO A 627 23.40 -12.13 20.48
CA PRO A 627 23.63 -12.58 21.84
C PRO A 627 23.30 -14.07 22.08
N ALA A 628 24.07 -14.75 22.93
CA ALA A 628 23.85 -16.17 23.26
C ALA A 628 22.43 -16.46 23.79
N ALA A 629 21.84 -15.53 24.54
CA ALA A 629 20.47 -15.63 25.04
C ALA A 629 19.39 -15.65 23.94
N LEU A 630 19.73 -15.24 22.71
CA LEU A 630 18.83 -15.20 21.55
C LEU A 630 19.19 -16.27 20.51
N SER A 631 20.00 -17.28 20.88
CA SER A 631 20.44 -18.34 19.95
C SER A 631 19.29 -19.12 19.33
N SER A 632 18.22 -19.38 20.09
CA SER A 632 17.03 -20.11 19.63
C SER A 632 16.04 -19.27 18.81
N VAL A 633 16.29 -17.97 18.63
CA VAL A 633 15.40 -17.08 17.88
C VAL A 633 15.74 -17.13 16.40
N CYS A 634 14.75 -17.40 15.55
CA CYS A 634 14.89 -17.39 14.09
C CYS A 634 15.01 -15.97 13.52
N LEU A 635 15.43 -15.85 12.26
CA LEU A 635 15.71 -14.57 11.62
C LEU A 635 14.47 -13.67 11.57
N TYR A 636 13.30 -14.23 11.23
CA TYR A 636 12.05 -13.49 11.20
C TYR A 636 11.71 -12.84 12.55
N ASP A 637 11.72 -13.63 13.63
CA ASP A 637 11.43 -13.17 14.99
C ASP A 637 12.48 -12.17 15.48
N TYR A 638 13.75 -12.38 15.11
CA TYR A 638 14.83 -11.47 15.45
C TYR A 638 14.62 -10.10 14.80
N VAL A 639 14.33 -10.05 13.49
CA VAL A 639 14.04 -8.79 12.79
C VAL A 639 12.81 -8.09 13.38
N GLN A 640 11.78 -8.85 13.76
CA GLN A 640 10.55 -8.31 14.32
C GLN A 640 10.72 -7.72 15.72
N CYS A 641 11.39 -8.47 16.61
CA CYS A 641 11.39 -8.21 18.05
C CYS A 641 12.67 -7.57 18.58
N SER A 642 13.78 -7.63 17.83
CA SER A 642 15.04 -7.04 18.26
C SER A 642 15.08 -5.53 18.01
N VAL A 643 15.64 -4.81 18.96
CA VAL A 643 15.94 -3.38 18.83
C VAL A 643 17.37 -3.14 19.28
N ARG A 644 18.24 -2.83 18.33
CA ARG A 644 19.59 -2.37 18.62
C ARG A 644 19.54 -0.97 19.23
N LYS A 645 20.21 -0.77 20.37
CA LYS A 645 20.37 0.54 21.02
C LYS A 645 21.82 0.73 21.47
N HIS A 646 22.27 1.98 21.47
CA HIS A 646 23.59 2.32 22.01
C HIS A 646 23.63 2.07 23.53
N LEU A 647 24.74 1.52 24.03
CA LEU A 647 24.95 1.25 25.45
C LEU A 647 24.77 2.48 26.36
N SER A 648 25.01 3.69 25.88
CA SER A 648 24.81 4.93 26.65
C SER A 648 23.32 5.19 26.95
N VAL A 649 22.42 4.77 26.05
CA VAL A 649 20.97 4.84 26.23
C VAL A 649 20.50 3.68 27.11
N LEU A 650 21.04 2.47 26.87
CA LEU A 650 20.68 1.26 27.62
C LEU A 650 21.09 1.33 29.09
N LYS A 651 22.28 1.86 29.41
CA LYS A 651 22.71 2.04 30.81
C LYS A 651 21.84 3.05 31.57
N LYS A 652 21.12 3.94 30.88
CA LYS A 652 20.19 4.92 31.47
C LYS A 652 18.76 4.38 31.59
N GLY A 653 18.30 3.60 30.61
CA GLY A 653 16.98 2.99 30.61
C GLY A 653 17.03 1.63 31.31
N ARG A 654 16.28 1.44 32.40
CA ARG A 654 16.23 0.18 33.19
C ARG A 654 15.72 -1.07 32.42
N SER A 655 15.68 -1.05 31.09
CA SER A 655 15.25 -2.18 30.27
C SER A 655 16.36 -3.24 30.19
N PRO A 656 16.03 -4.54 30.34
CA PRO A 656 17.00 -5.60 30.12
C PRO A 656 17.49 -5.57 28.67
N TYR A 657 18.79 -5.78 28.48
CA TYR A 657 19.45 -5.83 27.19
C TYR A 657 20.53 -6.90 27.20
N TYR A 658 20.89 -7.38 26.01
CA TYR A 658 21.94 -8.38 25.81
C TYR A 658 23.07 -7.78 24.96
N LEU A 659 24.30 -8.19 25.24
CA LEU A 659 25.46 -7.80 24.42
C LEU A 659 25.60 -8.78 23.26
N TYR A 660 26.04 -8.27 22.10
CA TYR A 660 26.43 -9.09 20.97
C TYR A 660 27.59 -10.03 21.34
N ASP A 661 27.92 -10.98 20.47
CA ASP A 661 29.16 -11.75 20.61
C ASP A 661 30.39 -10.83 20.69
N GLU A 662 31.44 -11.25 21.40
CA GLU A 662 32.67 -10.44 21.55
C GLU A 662 33.34 -10.14 20.21
N ALA A 663 33.20 -11.03 19.22
CA ALA A 663 33.71 -10.83 17.86
C ALA A 663 32.92 -9.79 17.06
N HIS A 664 31.72 -9.39 17.49
CA HIS A 664 30.87 -8.48 16.74
C HIS A 664 31.45 -7.05 16.76
N PRO A 665 31.55 -6.35 15.61
CA PRO A 665 32.01 -4.97 15.53
C PRO A 665 31.32 -3.95 16.47
N LEU A 666 30.10 -4.25 16.93
CA LEU A 666 29.28 -3.37 17.76
C LEU A 666 29.20 -3.80 19.23
N HIS A 667 29.87 -4.88 19.63
CA HIS A 667 29.85 -5.42 20.99
C HIS A 667 30.09 -4.33 22.06
N ALA A 668 31.11 -3.50 21.85
CA ALA A 668 31.51 -2.47 22.82
C ALA A 668 30.65 -1.19 22.79
N SER A 669 29.79 -1.01 21.77
CA SER A 669 29.04 0.25 21.57
C SER A 669 27.53 0.09 21.66
N HIS A 670 27.00 -1.09 21.31
CA HIS A 670 25.57 -1.36 21.22
C HIS A 670 25.17 -2.64 21.96
N GLY A 671 23.89 -2.71 22.31
CA GLY A 671 23.25 -3.93 22.81
C GLY A 671 21.89 -4.13 22.15
N VAL A 672 21.37 -5.34 22.29
CA VAL A 672 20.09 -5.78 21.74
C VAL A 672 19.05 -5.82 22.85
N VAL A 673 17.94 -5.10 22.65
CA VAL A 673 16.73 -5.27 23.45
C VAL A 673 15.78 -6.17 22.67
N PHE A 674 15.43 -7.32 23.23
CA PHE A 674 14.45 -8.22 22.64
C PHE A 674 13.10 -8.00 23.29
N ASP A 675 12.16 -7.43 22.55
CA ASP A 675 10.84 -7.05 23.05
C ASP A 675 9.75 -7.88 22.37
N ILE A 676 9.27 -8.90 23.08
CA ILE A 676 8.23 -9.84 22.60
C ILE A 676 6.90 -9.12 22.36
N SER A 677 6.62 -8.00 23.04
CA SER A 677 5.37 -7.25 22.82
C SER A 677 5.26 -6.67 21.40
N ARG A 678 6.38 -6.61 20.68
CA ARG A 678 6.42 -6.20 19.27
C ARG A 678 5.81 -7.22 18.33
N LYS A 679 5.72 -8.51 18.71
CA LYS A 679 5.17 -9.58 17.85
C LYS A 679 3.79 -9.24 17.31
N ASP A 680 2.93 -8.60 18.10
CA ASP A 680 1.56 -8.30 17.69
C ASP A 680 1.40 -7.00 16.87
N GLY A 681 2.38 -6.09 16.92
CA GLY A 681 2.24 -4.74 16.39
C GLY A 681 3.23 -4.35 15.29
N ILE A 682 4.31 -5.14 15.13
CA ILE A 682 5.38 -4.90 14.17
C ILE A 682 5.38 -5.99 13.11
N VAL A 683 5.36 -5.60 11.84
CA VAL A 683 5.30 -6.51 10.70
C VAL A 683 6.57 -6.36 9.86
N PRO A 684 7.39 -7.41 9.70
CA PRO A 684 8.47 -7.44 8.72
C PRO A 684 7.92 -7.26 7.29
N ASN A 685 8.44 -6.27 6.58
CA ASN A 685 8.10 -5.93 5.20
C ASN A 685 9.25 -6.38 4.29
N PHE A 686 9.06 -7.51 3.61
CA PHE A 686 10.05 -8.10 2.72
C PHE A 686 10.36 -7.17 1.54
N ILE A 687 11.59 -6.69 1.47
CA ILE A 687 12.11 -5.84 0.40
C ILE A 687 13.03 -6.67 -0.50
N GLY A 688 12.90 -6.49 -1.81
CA GLY A 688 13.66 -7.22 -2.83
C GLY A 688 12.73 -7.96 -3.79
N PRO A 689 13.23 -9.00 -4.48
CA PRO A 689 12.38 -9.84 -5.30
C PRO A 689 11.31 -10.54 -4.46
N TYR A 690 10.28 -11.05 -5.14
CA TYR A 690 9.29 -11.87 -4.46
C TYR A 690 9.95 -13.15 -3.91
N LEU A 691 9.48 -13.60 -2.75
CA LEU A 691 9.93 -14.84 -2.11
C LEU A 691 9.64 -16.03 -3.03
N PRO A 692 10.48 -17.07 -3.09
CA PRO A 692 10.23 -18.22 -3.96
C PRO A 692 8.84 -18.83 -3.74
N ARG A 693 8.28 -19.42 -4.80
CA ARG A 693 6.98 -20.09 -4.74
C ARG A 693 7.15 -21.51 -4.21
N LYS A 694 6.13 -22.06 -3.56
CA LYS A 694 6.16 -23.47 -3.11
C LYS A 694 6.08 -24.45 -4.28
N ASP A 695 5.38 -24.04 -5.33
CA ASP A 695 5.09 -24.79 -6.56
C ASP A 695 6.01 -24.41 -7.73
N SER A 696 7.10 -23.67 -7.48
CA SER A 696 8.10 -23.41 -8.53
C SER A 696 8.88 -24.67 -8.90
N GLU A 697 9.45 -24.66 -10.11
CA GLU A 697 10.38 -25.69 -10.59
C GLU A 697 11.53 -25.92 -9.61
N ASP A 698 12.00 -24.86 -8.94
CA ASP A 698 13.00 -24.92 -7.88
C ASP A 698 12.36 -24.91 -6.48
N ARG A 699 11.79 -26.06 -6.08
CA ARG A 699 11.25 -26.27 -4.72
C ARG A 699 12.37 -26.27 -3.66
N ASP A 700 13.58 -26.64 -4.04
CA ASP A 700 14.70 -26.75 -3.11
C ASP A 700 15.14 -25.37 -2.62
N TYR A 701 15.21 -24.38 -3.52
CA TYR A 701 15.42 -22.98 -3.15
C TYR A 701 14.30 -22.42 -2.26
N TYR A 702 13.04 -22.79 -2.50
CA TYR A 702 11.94 -22.43 -1.60
C TYR A 702 12.17 -22.93 -0.18
N CYS A 703 12.53 -24.21 -0.03
CA CYS A 703 12.80 -24.82 1.27
C CYS A 703 13.99 -24.16 1.97
N CYS A 704 15.08 -23.88 1.23
CA CYS A 704 16.24 -23.14 1.73
C CYS A 704 15.85 -21.75 2.29
N VAL A 705 15.06 -20.98 1.53
CA VAL A 705 14.62 -19.64 1.96
C VAL A 705 13.73 -19.72 3.20
N MET A 706 12.77 -20.65 3.25
CA MET A 706 11.89 -20.77 4.42
C MET A 706 12.65 -21.20 5.68
N LEU A 707 13.60 -22.13 5.56
CA LEU A 707 14.49 -22.50 6.67
C LEU A 707 15.35 -21.31 7.12
N THR A 708 15.93 -20.57 6.18
CA THR A 708 16.73 -19.36 6.48
C THR A 708 15.92 -18.33 7.29
N LEU A 709 14.63 -18.17 6.99
CA LEU A 709 13.77 -17.20 7.65
C LEU A 709 13.24 -17.66 9.01
N PHE A 710 12.85 -18.94 9.12
CA PHE A 710 12.04 -19.44 10.24
C PHE A 710 12.74 -20.49 11.12
N SER A 711 13.94 -20.94 10.74
CA SER A 711 14.82 -21.74 11.59
C SER A 711 15.91 -20.87 12.23
N PRO A 712 16.30 -21.10 13.49
CA PRO A 712 17.45 -20.43 14.09
C PRO A 712 18.76 -20.97 13.54
N TRP A 713 19.67 -20.08 13.14
CA TRP A 713 21.00 -20.44 12.60
C TRP A 713 22.02 -19.35 12.92
N ARG A 714 23.30 -19.70 13.01
CA ARG A 714 24.43 -18.75 13.01
C ARG A 714 25.30 -18.91 11.76
N SER A 715 25.32 -20.13 11.22
CA SER A 715 25.92 -20.54 9.95
C SER A 715 24.82 -21.18 9.08
N GLY A 716 24.85 -20.99 7.78
CA GLY A 716 23.97 -21.68 6.84
C GLY A 716 24.11 -23.20 6.91
N LEU A 717 25.27 -23.69 7.34
CA LEU A 717 25.53 -25.11 7.63
C LEU A 717 24.72 -25.66 8.82
N ASP A 718 24.14 -24.80 9.66
CA ASP A 718 23.29 -25.23 10.79
C ASP A 718 21.89 -25.69 10.33
N LEU A 719 21.49 -25.35 9.10
CA LEU A 719 20.13 -25.50 8.62
C LEU A 719 19.81 -26.88 8.04
N LYS A 720 20.84 -27.62 7.62
CA LYS A 720 20.70 -28.97 7.10
C LYS A 720 21.96 -29.81 7.31
N GLN A 721 21.84 -31.12 7.25
CA GLN A 721 22.97 -32.06 7.17
C GLN A 721 23.56 -32.10 5.75
N SER A 722 24.81 -32.56 5.62
CA SER A 722 25.46 -32.65 4.31
C SER A 722 24.78 -33.65 3.37
N SER A 723 24.22 -34.73 3.92
CA SER A 723 23.57 -35.80 3.16
C SER A 723 22.11 -35.55 2.80
N GLU A 724 21.48 -34.50 3.35
CA GLU A 724 20.06 -34.23 3.13
C GLU A 724 19.85 -33.07 2.15
N THR A 725 18.75 -33.12 1.40
CA THR A 725 18.31 -32.02 0.53
C THR A 725 17.67 -30.91 1.36
N TRP A 726 17.51 -29.70 0.79
CA TRP A 726 16.79 -28.63 1.50
C TRP A 726 15.33 -29.02 1.74
N CYS A 727 14.73 -29.78 0.83
CA CYS A 727 13.39 -30.34 0.98
C CYS A 727 13.29 -31.28 2.20
N ASP A 728 14.23 -32.22 2.35
CA ASP A 728 14.23 -33.16 3.48
C ASP A 728 14.36 -32.42 4.82
N ALA A 729 15.29 -31.46 4.90
CA ALA A 729 15.48 -30.64 6.09
C ALA A 729 14.22 -29.82 6.43
N PHE A 730 13.54 -29.27 5.42
CA PHE A 730 12.32 -28.50 5.59
C PHE A 730 11.16 -29.38 6.10
N ASP A 731 10.98 -30.56 5.53
CA ASP A 731 9.91 -31.48 5.92
C ASP A 731 10.18 -32.09 7.31
N ALA A 732 11.44 -32.22 7.73
CA ALA A 732 11.83 -32.66 9.06
C ALA A 732 11.69 -31.57 10.14
N TYR A 733 11.79 -30.29 9.78
CA TYR A 733 11.77 -29.18 10.73
C TYR A 733 10.36 -28.87 11.24
N GLN A 734 10.20 -28.79 12.57
CA GLN A 734 8.92 -28.47 13.21
C GLN A 734 8.76 -26.95 13.40
N PHE A 735 7.99 -26.32 12.50
CA PHE A 735 7.61 -24.92 12.64
C PHE A 735 6.59 -24.72 13.77
N SER A 736 6.66 -23.56 14.45
CA SER A 736 5.61 -23.15 15.38
C SER A 736 4.30 -22.87 14.61
N GLU A 737 3.14 -23.01 15.27
CA GLU A 737 1.83 -22.69 14.66
C GLU A 737 1.79 -21.28 14.06
N HIS A 738 2.43 -20.32 14.73
CA HIS A 738 2.56 -18.95 14.25
C HIS A 738 3.39 -18.86 12.96
N HIS A 739 4.55 -19.51 12.92
CA HIS A 739 5.42 -19.53 11.73
C HIS A 739 4.77 -20.27 10.57
N SER A 740 4.12 -21.42 10.82
CA SER A 740 3.35 -22.13 9.80
C SER A 740 2.24 -21.27 9.20
N THR A 741 1.55 -20.48 10.04
CA THR A 741 0.53 -19.54 9.58
C THR A 741 1.13 -18.45 8.68
N ILE A 742 2.27 -17.86 9.07
CA ILE A 742 2.96 -16.85 8.24
C ILE A 742 3.43 -17.47 6.93
N ILE A 743 4.14 -18.61 6.96
CA ILE A 743 4.64 -19.32 5.77
C ILE A 743 3.50 -19.58 4.79
N HIS A 744 2.35 -20.04 5.28
CA HIS A 744 1.17 -20.23 4.46
C HIS A 744 0.65 -18.92 3.87
N ASN A 745 0.54 -17.87 4.68
CA ASN A 745 0.06 -16.56 4.24
C ASN A 745 0.98 -15.91 3.18
N LEU A 746 2.28 -16.20 3.17
CA LEU A 746 3.21 -15.74 2.12
C LEU A 746 2.74 -16.17 0.72
N TYR A 747 2.04 -17.31 0.63
CA TYR A 747 1.54 -17.86 -0.63
C TYR A 747 0.27 -17.17 -1.15
N ILE A 748 -0.51 -16.51 -0.29
CA ILE A 748 -1.77 -15.83 -0.66
C ILE A 748 -1.56 -14.85 -1.83
N ARG A 749 -0.41 -14.17 -1.85
CA ARG A 749 -0.07 -13.25 -2.95
C ARG A 749 -0.07 -13.95 -4.30
N TYR A 750 0.50 -15.14 -4.38
CA TYR A 750 0.56 -15.92 -5.62
C TYR A 750 -0.81 -16.38 -6.04
N GLU A 751 -1.59 -16.95 -5.10
CA GLU A 751 -2.98 -17.34 -5.37
C GLU A 751 -3.81 -16.19 -5.94
N CYS A 752 -3.60 -14.97 -5.43
CA CYS A 752 -4.33 -13.78 -5.90
C CYS A 752 -3.94 -13.35 -7.31
N TYR A 753 -2.65 -13.45 -7.67
CA TYR A 753 -2.21 -13.06 -9.02
C TYR A 753 -2.54 -14.12 -10.05
N ASP A 754 -2.37 -15.40 -9.71
CA ASP A 754 -2.67 -16.51 -10.61
C ASP A 754 -4.17 -16.52 -10.94
N ALA A 755 -5.04 -16.40 -9.93
CA ALA A 755 -6.49 -16.31 -10.16
C ALA A 755 -6.91 -15.07 -10.97
N ARG A 756 -6.21 -13.95 -10.81
CA ARG A 756 -6.45 -12.76 -11.62
C ARG A 756 -6.07 -13.00 -13.09
N ASP A 757 -4.92 -13.61 -13.33
CA ASP A 757 -4.41 -13.85 -14.68
C ASP A 757 -5.24 -14.94 -15.40
N ASP A 758 -5.71 -15.94 -14.66
CA ASP A 758 -6.71 -16.91 -15.11
C ASP A 758 -8.03 -16.25 -15.51
N TYR A 759 -8.56 -15.35 -14.66
CA TYR A 759 -9.78 -14.60 -14.95
C TYR A 759 -9.65 -13.78 -16.24
N PHE A 760 -8.53 -13.06 -16.42
CA PHE A 760 -8.30 -12.29 -17.64
C PHE A 760 -8.15 -13.18 -18.87
N SER A 761 -7.51 -14.34 -18.74
CA SER A 761 -7.38 -15.32 -19.82
C SER A 761 -8.76 -15.86 -20.22
N GLN A 762 -9.61 -16.23 -19.24
CA GLN A 762 -10.98 -16.64 -19.49
C GLN A 762 -11.83 -15.53 -20.10
N LEU A 763 -11.65 -14.27 -19.68
CA LEU A 763 -12.37 -13.13 -20.25
C LEU A 763 -11.96 -12.89 -21.70
N LYS A 764 -10.67 -12.99 -22.04
CA LYS A 764 -10.19 -12.92 -23.42
C LYS A 764 -10.79 -14.02 -24.27
N LEU A 765 -10.84 -15.26 -23.76
CA LEU A 765 -11.47 -16.39 -24.45
C LEU A 765 -12.97 -16.17 -24.66
N ARG A 766 -13.70 -15.64 -23.66
CA ARG A 766 -15.14 -15.32 -23.80
C ARG A 766 -15.40 -14.21 -24.81
N VAL A 767 -14.59 -13.13 -24.79
CA VAL A 767 -14.71 -12.03 -25.77
C VAL A 767 -14.36 -12.53 -27.18
N ALA A 768 -13.35 -13.40 -27.33
CA ALA A 768 -13.03 -14.03 -28.60
C ALA A 768 -14.16 -14.95 -29.09
N ALA A 769 -14.78 -15.73 -28.19
CA ALA A 769 -15.91 -16.58 -28.52
C ALA A 769 -17.18 -15.77 -28.89
N GLN A 770 -17.45 -14.66 -28.21
CA GLN A 770 -18.55 -13.75 -28.57
C GLN A 770 -18.33 -13.11 -29.94
N LYS A 771 -17.11 -12.64 -30.23
CA LYS A 771 -16.76 -12.13 -31.56
C LYS A 771 -16.92 -13.19 -32.64
N ASN A 772 -16.46 -14.43 -32.40
CA ASN A 772 -16.63 -15.52 -33.36
C ASN A 772 -18.12 -15.87 -33.59
N ASN A 773 -18.96 -15.82 -32.55
CA ASN A 773 -20.40 -16.05 -32.70
C ASN A 773 -21.11 -14.90 -33.44
N GLU A 774 -20.67 -13.65 -33.28
CA GLU A 774 -21.16 -12.51 -34.07
C GLU A 774 -20.73 -12.66 -35.55
N THR A 775 -19.50 -13.06 -35.83
CA THR A 775 -19.04 -13.31 -37.21
C THR A 775 -19.76 -14.51 -37.87
N ILE A 776 -20.11 -15.54 -37.08
CA ILE A 776 -20.89 -16.69 -37.58
C ILE A 776 -22.35 -16.28 -37.81
N ALA A 777 -22.93 -15.43 -36.96
CA ALA A 777 -24.28 -14.91 -37.13
C ALA A 777 -24.39 -14.01 -38.38
N ASP A 778 -23.42 -13.11 -38.59
CA ASP A 778 -23.34 -12.27 -39.80
C ASP A 778 -23.12 -13.11 -41.07
N ALA A 779 -22.32 -14.18 -41.01
CA ALA A 779 -22.13 -15.09 -42.13
C ALA A 779 -23.41 -15.91 -42.45
N THR A 780 -24.21 -16.27 -41.45
CA THR A 780 -25.50 -16.95 -41.67
C THR A 780 -26.61 -16.03 -42.16
N GLU A 781 -26.51 -14.71 -41.94
CA GLU A 781 -27.43 -13.73 -42.54
C GLU A 781 -27.08 -13.43 -44.00
N GLU A 782 -25.79 -13.39 -44.39
CA GLU A 782 -25.39 -13.26 -45.80
C GLU A 782 -25.74 -14.51 -46.64
N ASP A 783 -25.67 -15.72 -46.07
CA ASP A 783 -26.08 -16.96 -46.76
C ASP A 783 -27.62 -17.15 -46.84
N ALA A 784 -28.40 -16.34 -46.11
CA ALA A 784 -29.86 -16.35 -46.16
C ALA A 784 -30.46 -15.34 -47.17
N GLU A 785 -29.63 -14.44 -47.72
CA GLU A 785 -30.01 -13.47 -48.76
C GLU A 785 -29.46 -13.80 -50.17
N CYS A 786 -28.91 -15.00 -50.39
CA CYS A 786 -28.47 -15.46 -51.72
C CYS A 786 -29.38 -16.51 -52.36
#